data_AF-A0A1J8QM06-F1
#
_entry.id   AF-A0A1J8QM06-F1
#
_cell.length_a   1.000
_cell.length_b   1.000
_cell.length_c   1.000
_cell.angle_alpha   90.00
_cell.angle_beta   90.00
_cell.angle_gamma   90.00
#
_symmetry.space_group_name_H-M   'P 1'
#
loop_
_entity.id
_entity.type
_entity.pdbx_description
1 polymer ?
#
loop_
_entity_poly.entity_id
_entity_poly.type
_entity_poly.pdbx_seq_one_letter_code
_entity_poly.pdbx_strand_id
1 'polypeptide(L)'
;MAQRLFISEIQLSVFNWIFWLDTSPEKHIAQATLVALARTCHAFHDVALDVLWQHSGTIVRAIQSMPRDLWGGNTSSSSQSVSLTLHRDLTKDDWNIFRKYALRIRHASLANSSHGQTFLIDRDLLARLATMDVTQPLLPNITSIQWVITGRKDLRLLPRIMTKSVTSLVLDIWTMPLSRAVRQFISSIPPTSPALRELHVYATNPPPDDSVSRTVCRLHHLTTVHCGTLNAESLHHLSRLPSLVELKFDLRPDVELRGELLFQNLQVLDVDAQDIKSAVDILNRVQSRLTSLSISSGDHVEASGLAQLFRCLYDSLSHSSLRLLRISDTGPLLHHALISPALTLPDLYPLLSFNHLTHVNFSVGCGIFLDDVAAVELAQAWPNIVHLVLNRDMQNSVPSSVTPVGLVSLLRHCPNLKELTLEVDFSLIEEQNHHWIGDISHQHLLTFHTTFSRIHDAAKVATFLSHLLPRTAHVEYGWIYGLSDQQEYAERVNNDSSLNMIGLADELLADIDGLSDGGAEDPDETVPVTTNSANGLKRKATEDADMSDGEAEEEEAEAEGAGGLVLEGGMKPADELDAEDVQQMDLGGIEDEIEKYQANPSTPEAMSLPAHLNPEYTLIVQANNLSVDVDNEILVVHKFIRDHYAAKFPELEQLVPDPTQYVRAVRVLANTEDPTKADLAGVLPPAVVMSVLITATTTSGQTLSEAQWAAVEKACDLADKLEEARKKIFMYVSSRMNVLAPNLSAIVGTTTAAKLLGVAGGLGPLAKMPSCNVHLLGAQKKIALGFSTFTQRRHTGFVFQSDLIQQTPPEYQLKVQRTVGAKSVLAARMDLERTRRDGSYGEELREKIEKHIDRLAAPPPAKVTKALPLPNDGPKKRRGGKRQVIPKEAYAQTELRKLQNRMAFGEAEEEVGAFDQTKGLGMIGVGTGKVRAGMGEAKSRAKLSKANKLRTAALTRAAQGGSSTSGTATSLTVTPVQGFELTNRAAAAQRVKEANERWFASGSFTFMGQKGTNSKV
;
A
#
# COMPACT_ATOMS: atom_id res chain seq x y z
N MET A 1 -4.39 -10.55 -31.49
CA MET A 1 -4.75 -10.66 -30.04
C MET A 1 -5.40 -9.39 -29.49
N ALA A 2 -5.03 -8.19 -29.98
CA ALA A 2 -5.56 -6.90 -29.52
C ALA A 2 -7.08 -6.69 -29.71
N GLN A 3 -7.68 -7.20 -30.79
CA GLN A 3 -9.14 -7.08 -31.01
C GLN A 3 -10.01 -7.85 -30.00
N ARG A 4 -9.47 -8.84 -29.28
CA ARG A 4 -10.23 -9.57 -28.24
C ARG A 4 -10.38 -8.75 -26.94
N LEU A 5 -9.55 -7.74 -26.70
CA LEU A 5 -9.63 -6.86 -25.54
C LEU A 5 -10.70 -5.75 -25.68
N PHE A 6 -11.33 -5.61 -26.84
CA PHE A 6 -12.42 -4.67 -27.09
C PHE A 6 -13.82 -5.28 -26.94
N ILE A 7 -13.89 -6.56 -26.58
CA ILE A 7 -15.17 -7.19 -26.23
C ILE A 7 -15.57 -6.66 -24.85
N SER A 8 -16.71 -5.96 -24.78
CA SER A 8 -17.22 -5.31 -23.56
C SER A 8 -17.36 -6.29 -22.39
N GLU A 9 -17.70 -7.55 -22.66
CA GLU A 9 -17.79 -8.63 -21.66
C GLU A 9 -16.42 -8.98 -21.06
N ILE A 10 -15.36 -9.00 -21.88
CA ILE A 10 -14.00 -9.26 -21.43
C ILE A 10 -13.47 -8.07 -20.63
N GLN A 11 -13.71 -6.84 -21.09
CA GLN A 11 -13.34 -5.63 -20.35
C GLN A 11 -14.03 -5.56 -18.99
N LEU A 12 -15.33 -5.89 -18.95
CA LEU A 12 -16.11 -5.93 -17.72
C LEU A 12 -15.60 -7.02 -16.76
N SER A 13 -15.22 -8.19 -17.28
CA SER A 13 -14.60 -9.24 -16.46
C SER A 13 -13.24 -8.82 -15.88
N VAL A 14 -12.40 -8.16 -16.69
CA VAL A 14 -11.07 -7.67 -16.27
C VAL A 14 -11.19 -6.55 -15.24
N PHE A 15 -12.07 -5.58 -15.47
CA PHE A 15 -12.27 -4.45 -14.55
C PHE A 15 -12.93 -4.90 -13.24
N ASN A 16 -13.85 -5.86 -13.28
CA ASN A 16 -14.36 -6.52 -12.08
C ASN A 16 -13.22 -7.24 -11.35
N TRP A 17 -12.37 -7.99 -12.05
CA TRP A 17 -11.25 -8.68 -11.43
C TRP A 17 -10.24 -7.73 -10.78
N ILE A 18 -9.94 -6.58 -11.40
CA ILE A 18 -9.12 -5.51 -10.82
C ILE A 18 -9.76 -4.96 -9.53
N PHE A 19 -11.08 -4.81 -9.49
CA PHE A 19 -11.79 -4.38 -8.28
C PHE A 19 -11.72 -5.41 -7.15
N TRP A 20 -11.72 -6.71 -7.46
CA TRP A 20 -11.74 -7.81 -6.48
C TRP A 20 -10.35 -8.31 -6.03
N LEU A 21 -9.29 -8.08 -6.82
CA LEU A 21 -7.91 -8.42 -6.46
C LEU A 21 -7.43 -7.74 -5.17
N ASP A 22 -7.99 -6.57 -4.87
CA ASP A 22 -7.55 -5.72 -3.78
C ASP A 22 -8.39 -5.98 -2.51
N THR A 23 -8.17 -7.14 -1.91
CA THR A 23 -8.73 -7.50 -0.59
C THR A 23 -7.96 -6.88 0.58
N SER A 24 -7.06 -5.94 0.28
CA SER A 24 -6.19 -5.24 1.23
C SER A 24 -6.80 -3.88 1.63
N PRO A 25 -6.25 -3.17 2.64
CA PRO A 25 -6.67 -1.79 2.96
C PRO A 25 -6.47 -0.79 1.78
N GLU A 26 -5.96 -1.23 0.63
CA GLU A 26 -5.70 -0.43 -0.57
C GLU A 26 -6.86 -0.39 -1.58
N LYS A 27 -8.07 -0.88 -1.26
CA LYS A 27 -9.30 -0.78 -2.10
C LYS A 27 -9.54 0.60 -2.73
N HIS A 28 -9.00 1.66 -2.12
CA HIS A 28 -8.95 3.03 -2.63
C HIS A 28 -8.19 3.19 -3.95
N ILE A 29 -7.09 2.46 -4.12
CA ILE A 29 -6.22 2.52 -5.29
C ILE A 29 -6.91 1.90 -6.49
N ALA A 30 -7.55 0.74 -6.33
CA ALA A 30 -8.35 0.11 -7.39
C ALA A 30 -9.51 1.01 -7.86
N GLN A 31 -10.23 1.64 -6.93
CA GLN A 31 -11.29 2.61 -7.25
C GLN A 31 -10.75 3.87 -7.94
N ALA A 32 -9.66 4.44 -7.43
CA ALA A 32 -9.01 5.60 -8.04
C ALA A 32 -8.50 5.29 -9.46
N THR A 33 -8.01 4.07 -9.67
CA THR A 33 -7.52 3.60 -10.98
C THR A 33 -8.67 3.46 -11.97
N LEU A 34 -9.80 2.87 -11.57
CA LEU A 34 -10.99 2.80 -12.43
C LEU A 34 -11.58 4.19 -12.72
N VAL A 35 -11.56 5.11 -11.75
CA VAL A 35 -11.97 6.52 -11.98
C VAL A 35 -11.02 7.22 -12.94
N ALA A 36 -9.72 6.98 -12.82
CA ALA A 36 -8.73 7.52 -13.75
C ALA A 36 -8.98 6.97 -15.16
N LEU A 37 -9.15 5.65 -15.32
CA LEU A 37 -9.46 5.01 -16.60
C LEU A 37 -10.75 5.54 -17.23
N ALA A 38 -11.80 5.75 -16.43
CA ALA A 38 -13.04 6.34 -16.89
C ALA A 38 -12.87 7.79 -17.38
N ARG A 39 -11.90 8.54 -16.83
CA ARG A 39 -11.66 9.95 -17.19
C ARG A 39 -10.63 10.13 -18.31
N THR A 40 -9.74 9.17 -18.50
CA THR A 40 -8.60 9.30 -19.44
C THR A 40 -8.79 8.52 -20.74
N CYS A 41 -9.69 7.54 -20.81
CA CYS A 41 -9.88 6.71 -22.00
C CYS A 41 -11.36 6.62 -22.41
N HIS A 42 -11.71 7.11 -23.60
CA HIS A 42 -13.08 7.06 -24.12
C HIS A 42 -13.57 5.62 -24.34
N ALA A 43 -12.70 4.72 -24.82
CA ALA A 43 -13.04 3.32 -25.08
C ALA A 43 -13.34 2.52 -23.78
N PHE A 44 -12.77 2.94 -22.65
CA PHE A 44 -13.02 2.31 -21.35
C PHE A 44 -13.98 3.10 -20.47
N HIS A 45 -14.44 4.26 -20.93
CA HIS A 45 -15.29 5.18 -20.17
C HIS A 45 -16.54 4.47 -19.65
N ASP A 46 -17.31 3.88 -20.55
CA ASP A 46 -18.60 3.28 -20.19
C ASP A 46 -18.44 2.03 -19.33
N VAL A 47 -17.48 1.15 -19.67
CA VAL A 47 -17.27 -0.10 -18.94
C VAL A 47 -16.66 0.16 -17.55
N ALA A 48 -15.73 1.10 -17.43
CA ALA A 48 -15.17 1.50 -16.14
C ALA A 48 -16.22 2.19 -15.25
N LEU A 49 -17.08 3.04 -15.82
CA LEU A 49 -18.21 3.62 -15.10
C LEU A 49 -19.21 2.54 -14.65
N ASP A 50 -19.54 1.58 -15.49
CA ASP A 50 -20.46 0.49 -15.12
C ASP A 50 -19.93 -0.32 -13.94
N VAL A 51 -18.64 -0.66 -13.93
CA VAL A 51 -18.00 -1.38 -12.82
C VAL A 51 -17.94 -0.53 -11.55
N LEU A 52 -17.64 0.78 -11.67
CA LEU A 52 -17.61 1.72 -10.55
C LEU A 52 -18.99 1.88 -9.89
N TRP A 53 -20.04 2.09 -10.69
CA TRP A 53 -21.41 2.26 -10.22
C TRP A 53 -22.05 0.95 -9.77
N GLN A 54 -21.60 -0.20 -10.31
CA GLN A 54 -22.03 -1.53 -9.85
C GLN A 54 -21.60 -1.79 -8.40
N HIS A 55 -20.35 -1.51 -8.01
CA HIS A 55 -19.83 -1.87 -6.69
C HIS A 55 -19.80 -0.72 -5.67
N SER A 56 -19.83 0.53 -6.12
CA SER A 56 -19.69 1.72 -5.25
C SER A 56 -20.75 2.79 -5.49
N GLY A 57 -21.73 2.52 -6.35
CA GLY A 57 -22.85 3.43 -6.62
C GLY A 57 -23.85 3.45 -5.47
N THR A 58 -23.89 4.55 -4.72
CA THR A 58 -24.99 4.81 -3.78
C THR A 58 -25.95 5.82 -4.37
N ILE A 59 -27.21 5.79 -3.92
CA ILE A 59 -28.19 6.84 -4.26
C ILE A 59 -27.64 8.22 -3.85
N VAL A 60 -26.88 8.29 -2.74
CA VAL A 60 -26.13 9.48 -2.31
C VAL A 60 -25.18 9.98 -3.41
N ARG A 61 -24.34 9.11 -3.98
CA ARG A 61 -23.40 9.51 -5.04
C ARG A 61 -24.11 9.93 -6.32
N ALA A 62 -25.24 9.31 -6.65
CA ALA A 62 -26.07 9.73 -7.79
C ALA A 62 -26.65 11.13 -7.56
N ILE A 63 -27.07 11.46 -6.33
CA ILE A 63 -27.50 12.82 -5.97
C ILE A 63 -26.33 13.80 -6.01
N GLN A 64 -25.14 13.41 -5.53
CA GLN A 64 -23.93 14.25 -5.59
C GLN A 64 -23.42 14.52 -7.00
N SER A 65 -23.82 13.68 -7.98
CA SER A 65 -23.53 13.91 -9.41
C SER A 65 -24.44 14.96 -10.05
N MET A 66 -25.52 15.36 -9.37
CA MET A 66 -26.35 16.49 -9.76
C MET A 66 -25.64 17.83 -9.45
N PRO A 67 -26.08 18.95 -10.05
CA PRO A 67 -25.48 20.27 -9.84
C PRO A 67 -25.31 20.65 -8.36
N ARG A 68 -24.16 21.27 -8.00
CA ARG A 68 -23.79 21.59 -6.60
C ARG A 68 -24.70 22.61 -5.92
N ASP A 69 -25.46 23.36 -6.70
CA ASP A 69 -26.50 24.30 -6.24
C ASP A 69 -27.78 23.59 -5.79
N LEU A 70 -27.95 22.30 -6.13
CA LEU A 70 -29.14 21.53 -5.84
C LEU A 70 -29.12 20.90 -4.43
N TRP A 71 -27.95 20.50 -3.94
CA TRP A 71 -27.80 19.75 -2.68
C TRP A 71 -26.77 20.37 -1.74
N GLY A 72 -26.98 20.23 -0.43
CA GLY A 72 -26.11 20.72 0.64
C GLY A 72 -26.01 19.77 1.81
N GLY A 73 -25.13 20.07 2.77
CA GLY A 73 -24.84 19.21 3.92
C GLY A 73 -24.86 19.96 5.25
N ASN A 74 -25.65 19.49 6.22
CA ASN A 74 -25.50 19.91 7.62
C ASN A 74 -24.73 18.82 8.40
N THR A 75 -23.59 19.19 8.98
CA THR A 75 -22.75 18.30 9.79
C THR A 75 -23.19 18.37 11.25
N SER A 76 -23.58 17.24 11.84
CA SER A 76 -23.86 17.18 13.28
C SER A 76 -22.56 16.96 14.07
N SER A 77 -22.31 17.79 15.08
CA SER A 77 -21.05 17.82 15.84
C SER A 77 -20.80 16.58 16.71
N SER A 78 -21.80 15.73 16.94
CA SER A 78 -21.73 14.59 17.86
C SER A 78 -21.55 13.22 17.20
N SER A 79 -21.71 13.08 15.88
CA SER A 79 -21.76 11.74 15.25
C SER A 79 -21.03 11.57 13.92
N GLN A 80 -20.18 12.51 13.49
CA GLN A 80 -19.51 12.50 12.17
C GLN A 80 -20.48 12.19 11.00
N SER A 81 -21.77 12.50 11.16
CA SER A 81 -22.79 12.26 10.15
C SER A 81 -23.08 13.54 9.38
N VAL A 82 -23.09 13.42 8.05
CA VAL A 82 -23.39 14.52 7.13
C VAL A 82 -24.79 14.29 6.58
N SER A 83 -25.72 15.18 6.91
CA SER A 83 -27.10 15.10 6.42
C SER A 83 -27.24 15.83 5.07
N LEU A 84 -27.68 15.14 4.02
CA LEU A 84 -27.87 15.70 2.68
C LEU A 84 -29.28 16.26 2.51
N THR A 85 -29.39 17.57 2.24
CA THR A 85 -30.64 18.29 2.00
C THR A 85 -30.64 18.91 0.60
N LEU A 86 -31.83 19.18 0.03
CA LEU A 86 -31.95 19.94 -1.22
C LEU A 86 -32.13 21.43 -0.93
N HIS A 87 -31.41 22.29 -1.66
CA HIS A 87 -31.54 23.75 -1.58
C HIS A 87 -32.61 24.31 -2.52
N ARG A 88 -32.90 23.63 -3.63
CA ARG A 88 -33.94 24.00 -4.61
C ARG A 88 -34.71 22.78 -5.09
N ASP A 89 -35.87 23.00 -5.71
CA ASP A 89 -36.66 21.92 -6.30
C ASP A 89 -35.98 21.34 -7.56
N LEU A 90 -36.17 20.04 -7.78
CA LEU A 90 -35.63 19.29 -8.91
C LEU A 90 -36.32 19.72 -10.22
N THR A 91 -35.52 20.16 -11.20
CA THR A 91 -35.99 20.38 -12.56
C THR A 91 -35.91 19.11 -13.40
N LYS A 92 -36.55 19.10 -14.58
CA LYS A 92 -36.48 17.95 -15.52
C LYS A 92 -35.05 17.67 -15.99
N ASP A 93 -34.20 18.69 -16.10
CA ASP A 93 -32.82 18.54 -16.54
C ASP A 93 -31.94 17.91 -15.45
N ASP A 94 -32.15 18.29 -14.19
CA ASP A 94 -31.49 17.66 -13.04
C ASP A 94 -31.85 16.16 -12.96
N TRP A 95 -33.10 15.82 -13.28
CA TRP A 95 -33.59 14.45 -13.31
C TRP A 95 -32.96 13.61 -14.42
N ASN A 96 -32.72 14.20 -15.60
CA ASN A 96 -32.04 13.51 -16.70
C ASN A 96 -30.58 13.16 -16.36
N ILE A 97 -29.89 14.03 -15.61
CA ILE A 97 -28.52 13.78 -15.12
C ILE A 97 -28.52 12.59 -14.16
N PHE A 98 -29.43 12.58 -13.18
CA PHE A 98 -29.56 11.47 -12.25
C PHE A 98 -29.90 10.17 -12.96
N ARG A 99 -30.82 10.21 -13.93
CA ARG A 99 -31.24 9.04 -14.70
C ARG A 99 -30.07 8.41 -15.45
N LYS A 100 -29.16 9.21 -16.03
CA LYS A 100 -27.96 8.71 -16.74
C LYS A 100 -27.11 7.78 -15.87
N TYR A 101 -26.96 8.09 -14.58
CA TYR A 101 -26.18 7.29 -13.64
C TYR A 101 -27.03 6.21 -12.93
N ALA A 102 -28.32 6.48 -12.69
CA ALA A 102 -29.27 5.55 -12.06
C ALA A 102 -29.41 4.23 -12.83
N LEU A 103 -29.32 4.25 -14.16
CA LEU A 103 -29.34 3.04 -15.02
C LEU A 103 -28.17 2.08 -14.76
N ARG A 104 -27.05 2.59 -14.22
CA ARG A 104 -25.80 1.85 -13.99
C ARG A 104 -25.70 1.28 -12.57
N ILE A 105 -26.60 1.68 -11.66
CA ILE A 105 -26.61 1.22 -10.27
C ILE A 105 -27.22 -0.19 -10.20
N ARG A 106 -26.41 -1.16 -9.77
CA ARG A 106 -26.84 -2.55 -9.54
C ARG A 106 -27.01 -2.89 -8.06
N HIS A 107 -26.29 -2.20 -7.17
CA HIS A 107 -26.38 -2.39 -5.73
C HIS A 107 -26.76 -1.06 -5.08
N ALA A 108 -27.87 -1.02 -4.33
CA ALA A 108 -28.25 0.17 -3.57
C ALA A 108 -28.14 -0.12 -2.08
N SER A 109 -27.24 0.56 -1.39
CA SER A 109 -27.21 0.63 0.07
C SER A 109 -27.45 2.07 0.52
N LEU A 110 -28.42 2.27 1.42
CA LEU A 110 -28.68 3.56 2.07
C LEU A 110 -27.95 3.72 3.41
N ALA A 111 -27.43 2.61 3.96
CA ALA A 111 -26.59 2.62 5.13
C ALA A 111 -25.17 2.34 4.69
N ASN A 112 -24.38 3.40 4.49
CA ASN A 112 -22.95 3.22 4.36
C ASN A 112 -22.20 4.34 5.08
N SER A 113 -21.49 3.93 6.12
CA SER A 113 -20.32 4.60 6.67
C SER A 113 -19.16 4.43 5.67
N SER A 114 -19.15 5.24 4.62
CA SER A 114 -17.93 5.35 3.80
C SER A 114 -16.95 6.28 4.53
N HIS A 115 -15.79 5.74 4.94
CA HIS A 115 -14.68 6.51 5.54
C HIS A 115 -14.93 7.10 6.92
N GLY A 116 -15.67 6.40 7.79
CA GLY A 116 -15.96 6.91 9.13
C GLY A 116 -16.97 8.08 9.13
N GLN A 117 -17.47 8.51 7.97
CA GLN A 117 -18.58 9.46 7.87
C GLN A 117 -19.84 8.74 7.38
N THR A 118 -20.91 8.88 8.15
CA THR A 118 -22.23 8.32 7.82
C THR A 118 -23.05 9.39 7.11
N PHE A 119 -23.31 9.24 5.82
CA PHE A 119 -24.18 10.15 5.09
C PHE A 119 -25.64 9.80 5.37
N LEU A 120 -26.38 10.73 5.96
CA LEU A 120 -27.82 10.57 6.21
C LEU A 120 -28.57 11.36 5.13
N ILE A 121 -29.33 10.68 4.26
CA ILE A 121 -30.19 11.38 3.32
C ILE A 121 -31.39 11.93 4.09
N ASP A 122 -31.71 13.21 3.92
CA ASP A 122 -32.92 13.77 4.50
C ASP A 122 -34.16 13.03 3.99
N ARG A 123 -35.09 12.70 4.89
CA ARG A 123 -36.23 11.84 4.57
C ARG A 123 -37.25 12.52 3.68
N ASP A 124 -37.29 13.85 3.68
CA ASP A 124 -38.15 14.63 2.81
C ASP A 124 -37.66 14.59 1.36
N LEU A 125 -36.34 14.48 1.15
CA LEU A 125 -35.75 14.24 -0.17
C LEU A 125 -36.16 12.88 -0.74
N LEU A 126 -36.06 11.80 0.05
CA LEU A 126 -36.49 10.46 -0.37
C LEU A 126 -37.99 10.41 -0.71
N ALA A 127 -38.83 11.08 0.08
CA ALA A 127 -40.26 11.16 -0.18
C ALA A 127 -40.58 11.94 -1.48
N ARG A 128 -39.83 13.00 -1.80
CA ARG A 128 -39.99 13.78 -3.04
C ARG A 128 -39.52 13.00 -4.27
N LEU A 129 -38.38 12.30 -4.19
CA LEU A 129 -37.90 11.39 -5.25
C LEU A 129 -38.93 10.29 -5.53
N ALA A 130 -39.60 9.78 -4.50
CA ALA A 130 -40.66 8.79 -4.64
C ALA A 130 -41.92 9.32 -5.35
N THR A 131 -42.12 10.63 -5.48
CA THR A 131 -43.29 11.25 -6.15
C THR A 131 -43.04 11.72 -7.59
N MET A 132 -41.79 11.73 -8.06
CA MET A 132 -41.43 12.19 -9.41
C MET A 132 -41.49 11.05 -10.44
N ASP A 133 -42.08 11.31 -11.63
CA ASP A 133 -42.23 10.36 -12.74
C ASP A 133 -42.65 8.94 -12.34
N VAL A 134 -43.91 8.79 -11.92
CA VAL A 134 -44.48 7.53 -11.41
C VAL A 134 -44.55 6.40 -12.47
N THR A 135 -44.34 6.72 -13.75
CA THR A 135 -44.45 5.76 -14.86
C THR A 135 -43.28 4.79 -14.96
N GLN A 136 -42.13 5.09 -14.33
CA GLN A 136 -40.91 4.28 -14.45
C GLN A 136 -40.26 3.99 -13.08
N PRO A 137 -39.61 2.82 -12.93
CA PRO A 137 -38.89 2.47 -11.72
C PRO A 137 -37.69 3.39 -11.52
N LEU A 138 -37.39 3.72 -10.26
CA LEU A 138 -36.32 4.68 -9.92
C LEU A 138 -34.93 4.15 -10.30
N LEU A 139 -34.72 2.84 -10.13
CA LEU A 139 -33.48 2.12 -10.42
C LEU A 139 -33.84 0.84 -11.21
N PRO A 140 -33.84 0.87 -12.55
CA PRO A 140 -34.39 -0.23 -13.34
C PRO A 140 -33.52 -1.51 -13.36
N ASN A 141 -32.20 -1.38 -13.23
CA ASN A 141 -31.24 -2.50 -13.35
C ASN A 141 -30.70 -3.00 -12.00
N ILE A 142 -31.45 -2.75 -10.92
CA ILE A 142 -31.01 -3.10 -9.58
C ILE A 142 -31.09 -4.62 -9.33
N THR A 143 -30.06 -5.16 -8.69
CA THR A 143 -29.92 -6.59 -8.37
C THR A 143 -29.79 -6.86 -6.87
N SER A 144 -29.17 -5.95 -6.10
CA SER A 144 -29.06 -6.05 -4.64
C SER A 144 -29.52 -4.77 -3.95
N ILE A 145 -30.34 -4.91 -2.90
CA ILE A 145 -30.86 -3.81 -2.09
C ILE A 145 -30.49 -4.07 -0.64
N GLN A 146 -29.84 -3.11 0.00
CA GLN A 146 -29.61 -3.08 1.44
C GLN A 146 -30.21 -1.80 2.03
N TRP A 147 -31.15 -1.94 2.97
CA TRP A 147 -31.94 -0.81 3.44
C TRP A 147 -32.21 -0.86 4.94
N VAL A 148 -31.91 0.24 5.64
CA VAL A 148 -32.29 0.42 7.05
C VAL A 148 -33.59 1.23 7.13
N ILE A 149 -34.66 0.56 7.54
CA ILE A 149 -36.00 1.14 7.73
C ILE A 149 -36.07 1.75 9.12
N THR A 150 -36.14 3.07 9.17
CA THR A 150 -36.16 3.86 10.40
C THR A 150 -37.41 4.73 10.51
N GLY A 151 -38.27 4.77 9.48
CA GLY A 151 -39.57 5.45 9.51
C GLY A 151 -40.51 5.10 8.35
N ARG A 152 -41.74 5.61 8.39
CA ARG A 152 -42.77 5.35 7.34
C ARG A 152 -42.47 5.98 5.98
N LYS A 153 -41.63 7.02 5.92
CA LYS A 153 -41.28 7.72 4.66
C LYS A 153 -40.43 6.83 3.75
N ASP A 154 -39.60 5.98 4.33
CA ASP A 154 -38.71 5.03 3.64
C ASP A 154 -39.52 4.01 2.80
N LEU A 155 -40.69 3.60 3.32
CA LEU A 155 -41.61 2.64 2.69
C LEU A 155 -42.34 3.19 1.46
N ARG A 156 -42.26 4.50 1.18
CA ARG A 156 -42.83 5.10 -0.05
C ARG A 156 -41.90 4.91 -1.25
N LEU A 157 -40.61 4.79 -1.02
CA LEU A 157 -39.58 4.68 -2.06
C LEU A 157 -39.29 3.21 -2.42
N LEU A 158 -39.28 2.32 -1.42
CA LEU A 158 -38.95 0.90 -1.61
C LEU A 158 -39.79 0.21 -2.72
N PRO A 159 -41.12 0.34 -2.79
CA PRO A 159 -41.91 -0.25 -3.87
C PRO A 159 -41.54 0.24 -5.28
N ARG A 160 -40.91 1.43 -5.40
CA ARG A 160 -40.46 1.99 -6.69
C ARG A 160 -39.07 1.50 -7.12
N ILE A 161 -38.31 0.95 -6.18
CA ILE A 161 -36.99 0.37 -6.41
C ILE A 161 -37.10 -1.15 -6.58
N MET A 162 -38.12 -1.78 -5.98
CA MET A 162 -38.41 -3.20 -6.17
C MET A 162 -38.79 -3.47 -7.63
N THR A 163 -37.91 -4.16 -8.35
CA THR A 163 -38.11 -4.61 -9.73
C THR A 163 -37.97 -6.13 -9.82
N LYS A 164 -38.36 -6.71 -10.96
CA LYS A 164 -38.22 -8.15 -11.22
C LYS A 164 -36.75 -8.63 -11.31
N SER A 165 -35.79 -7.70 -11.43
CA SER A 165 -34.36 -7.99 -11.53
C SER A 165 -33.66 -8.14 -10.17
N VAL A 166 -34.35 -7.85 -9.06
CA VAL A 166 -33.79 -7.94 -7.71
C VAL A 166 -33.58 -9.41 -7.33
N THR A 167 -32.34 -9.76 -7.03
CA THR A 167 -31.93 -11.10 -6.58
C THR A 167 -31.53 -11.14 -5.11
N SER A 168 -31.15 -10.01 -4.52
CA SER A 168 -30.70 -9.91 -3.12
C SER A 168 -31.37 -8.74 -2.40
N LEU A 169 -31.94 -8.99 -1.23
CA LEU A 169 -32.67 -8.00 -0.43
C LEU A 169 -32.31 -8.13 1.05
N VAL A 170 -31.76 -7.07 1.61
CA VAL A 170 -31.39 -6.93 3.02
C VAL A 170 -32.17 -5.77 3.64
N LEU A 171 -32.95 -6.04 4.68
CA LEU A 171 -33.80 -5.10 5.38
C LEU A 171 -33.48 -5.09 6.88
N ASP A 172 -32.99 -3.96 7.36
CA ASP A 172 -32.76 -3.70 8.79
C ASP A 172 -33.88 -2.82 9.33
N ILE A 173 -34.76 -3.34 10.18
CA ILE A 173 -35.95 -2.63 10.65
C ILE A 173 -35.72 -2.15 12.08
N TRP A 174 -35.52 -0.85 12.24
CA TRP A 174 -35.28 -0.20 13.54
C TRP A 174 -36.52 0.53 14.08
N THR A 175 -37.65 0.48 13.35
CA THR A 175 -38.91 1.11 13.78
C THR A 175 -39.69 0.22 14.73
N MET A 176 -39.96 0.70 15.94
CA MET A 176 -40.83 0.03 16.92
C MET A 176 -42.17 0.75 17.09
N PRO A 177 -43.31 0.03 17.08
CA PRO A 177 -43.53 -1.36 16.64
C PRO A 177 -43.64 -1.49 15.10
N LEU A 178 -43.57 -2.73 14.55
CA LEU A 178 -43.80 -3.02 13.12
C LEU A 178 -45.16 -2.45 12.66
N SER A 179 -45.11 -1.26 12.04
CA SER A 179 -46.31 -0.59 11.56
C SER A 179 -47.00 -1.43 10.47
N ARG A 180 -48.33 -1.30 10.34
CA ARG A 180 -49.13 -1.98 9.30
C ARG A 180 -48.52 -1.81 7.89
N ALA A 181 -47.87 -0.68 7.64
CA ALA A 181 -47.19 -0.38 6.38
C ALA A 181 -46.00 -1.31 6.09
N VAL A 182 -45.19 -1.66 7.10
CA VAL A 182 -44.05 -2.58 6.92
C VAL A 182 -44.55 -4.00 6.59
N ARG A 183 -45.61 -4.45 7.25
CA ARG A 183 -46.24 -5.76 7.00
C ARG A 183 -46.84 -5.86 5.59
N GLN A 184 -47.47 -4.78 5.14
CA GLN A 184 -47.97 -4.70 3.78
C GLN A 184 -46.84 -4.71 2.75
N PHE A 185 -45.71 -4.05 3.04
CA PHE A 185 -44.54 -4.10 2.18
C PHE A 185 -43.93 -5.50 2.10
N ILE A 186 -43.69 -6.17 3.23
CA ILE A 186 -43.13 -7.53 3.26
C ILE A 186 -43.99 -8.51 2.46
N SER A 187 -45.33 -8.44 2.62
CA SER A 187 -46.24 -9.30 1.85
C SER A 187 -46.31 -8.97 0.35
N SER A 188 -45.82 -7.80 -0.07
CA SER A 188 -45.72 -7.38 -1.49
C SER A 188 -44.39 -7.76 -2.17
N ILE A 189 -43.42 -8.32 -1.43
CA ILE A 189 -42.11 -8.73 -1.98
C ILE A 189 -42.26 -9.86 -3.03
N PRO A 190 -42.99 -10.98 -2.77
CA PRO A 190 -43.05 -12.09 -3.72
C PRO A 190 -43.60 -11.74 -5.11
N PRO A 191 -44.69 -10.95 -5.25
CA PRO A 191 -45.18 -10.56 -6.58
C PRO A 191 -44.31 -9.51 -7.28
N THR A 192 -43.50 -8.72 -6.55
CA THR A 192 -42.67 -7.66 -7.14
C THR A 192 -41.29 -8.18 -7.57
N SER A 193 -40.69 -9.09 -6.80
CA SER A 193 -39.38 -9.70 -7.08
C SER A 193 -39.41 -11.23 -6.92
N PRO A 194 -39.95 -11.98 -7.90
CA PRO A 194 -40.09 -13.43 -7.81
C PRO A 194 -38.76 -14.20 -7.96
N ALA A 195 -37.72 -13.58 -8.53
CA ALA A 195 -36.41 -14.18 -8.78
C ALA A 195 -35.43 -14.04 -7.60
N LEU A 196 -35.95 -13.74 -6.41
CA LEU A 196 -35.14 -13.48 -5.21
C LEU A 196 -34.38 -14.74 -4.77
N ARG A 197 -33.08 -14.58 -4.55
CA ARG A 197 -32.15 -15.61 -4.07
C ARG A 197 -31.73 -15.36 -2.62
N GLU A 198 -31.50 -14.10 -2.24
CA GLU A 198 -31.05 -13.74 -0.90
C GLU A 198 -32.08 -12.85 -0.21
N LEU A 199 -32.58 -13.26 0.95
CA LEU A 199 -33.54 -12.50 1.77
C LEU A 199 -33.05 -12.35 3.20
N HIS A 200 -32.68 -11.14 3.60
CA HIS A 200 -32.28 -10.82 4.97
C HIS A 200 -33.27 -9.82 5.58
N VAL A 201 -33.87 -10.15 6.71
CA VAL A 201 -34.85 -9.31 7.43
C VAL A 201 -34.51 -9.32 8.92
N TYR A 202 -33.85 -8.27 9.38
CA TYR A 202 -33.49 -8.06 10.79
C TYR A 202 -34.48 -7.11 11.44
N ALA A 203 -35.02 -7.44 12.61
CA ALA A 203 -35.93 -6.58 13.36
C ALA A 203 -35.58 -6.63 14.86
N THR A 204 -35.43 -5.46 15.50
CA THR A 204 -34.92 -5.30 16.89
C THR A 204 -35.88 -5.71 18.02
N ASN A 205 -36.88 -6.54 17.71
CA ASN A 205 -37.83 -7.21 18.62
C ASN A 205 -38.93 -7.77 17.69
N PRO A 206 -38.80 -8.99 17.17
CA PRO A 206 -39.76 -9.53 16.22
C PRO A 206 -41.10 -9.76 16.94
N PRO A 207 -42.21 -9.10 16.55
CA PRO A 207 -43.52 -9.51 17.02
C PRO A 207 -43.87 -10.89 16.46
N PRO A 208 -44.75 -11.66 17.12
CA PRO A 208 -45.15 -13.01 16.72
C PRO A 208 -46.10 -13.00 15.50
N ASP A 209 -45.76 -12.30 14.43
CA ASP A 209 -46.57 -12.20 13.21
C ASP A 209 -45.95 -13.03 12.09
N ASP A 210 -46.68 -14.05 11.59
CA ASP A 210 -46.24 -14.97 10.55
C ASP A 210 -46.09 -14.33 9.15
N SER A 211 -46.21 -12.99 9.04
CA SER A 211 -46.08 -12.25 7.78
C SER A 211 -44.79 -12.56 7.01
N VAL A 212 -43.65 -12.71 7.70
CA VAL A 212 -42.37 -13.11 7.10
C VAL A 212 -42.42 -14.57 6.66
N SER A 213 -42.89 -15.48 7.51
CA SER A 213 -43.01 -16.91 7.20
C SER A 213 -43.90 -17.16 5.96
N ARG A 214 -45.05 -16.47 5.85
CA ARG A 214 -45.93 -16.55 4.67
C ARG A 214 -45.28 -16.04 3.39
N THR A 215 -44.38 -15.06 3.52
CA THR A 215 -43.66 -14.47 2.39
C THR A 215 -42.59 -15.43 1.88
N VAL A 216 -41.84 -16.05 2.78
CA VAL A 216 -40.82 -17.07 2.47
C VAL A 216 -41.43 -18.26 1.74
N CYS A 217 -42.60 -18.75 2.17
CA CYS A 217 -43.28 -19.88 1.50
C CYS A 217 -43.68 -19.63 0.03
N ARG A 218 -43.66 -18.37 -0.43
CA ARG A 218 -43.99 -17.98 -1.81
C ARG A 218 -42.76 -17.77 -2.69
N LEU A 219 -41.55 -17.95 -2.15
CA LEU A 219 -40.29 -17.74 -2.85
C LEU A 219 -39.59 -19.10 -3.05
N HIS A 220 -39.43 -19.52 -4.30
CA HIS A 220 -38.99 -20.87 -4.64
C HIS A 220 -37.51 -20.99 -5.04
N HIS A 221 -36.79 -19.88 -5.14
CA HIS A 221 -35.41 -19.83 -5.64
C HIS A 221 -34.40 -19.30 -4.60
N LEU A 222 -34.79 -19.34 -3.31
CA LEU A 222 -33.96 -18.84 -2.22
C LEU A 222 -32.70 -19.70 -2.03
N THR A 223 -31.56 -19.03 -1.92
CA THR A 223 -30.24 -19.58 -1.63
C THR A 223 -29.78 -19.20 -0.22
N THR A 224 -30.04 -17.95 0.21
CA THR A 224 -29.73 -17.47 1.56
C THR A 224 -30.97 -16.83 2.20
N VAL A 225 -31.25 -17.20 3.44
CA VAL A 225 -32.41 -16.68 4.18
C VAL A 225 -31.98 -16.34 5.59
N HIS A 226 -31.94 -15.04 5.90
CA HIS A 226 -31.74 -14.53 7.25
C HIS A 226 -33.02 -13.81 7.66
N CYS A 227 -33.71 -14.29 8.67
CA CYS A 227 -34.95 -13.65 9.09
C CYS A 227 -35.10 -13.77 10.59
N GLY A 228 -36.04 -13.02 11.16
CA GLY A 228 -36.44 -13.23 12.54
C GLY A 228 -37.23 -14.53 12.71
N THR A 229 -38.30 -14.48 13.49
CA THR A 229 -39.08 -15.68 13.84
C THR A 229 -39.69 -16.41 12.64
N LEU A 230 -39.42 -17.72 12.54
CA LEU A 230 -40.04 -18.63 11.56
C LEU A 230 -41.06 -19.57 12.20
N ASN A 231 -42.04 -20.02 11.42
CA ASN A 231 -43.02 -21.03 11.83
C ASN A 231 -42.68 -22.41 11.23
N ALA A 232 -43.27 -23.47 11.78
CA ALA A 232 -42.99 -24.85 11.34
C ALA A 232 -43.26 -25.07 9.83
N GLU A 233 -44.34 -24.48 9.29
CA GLU A 233 -44.69 -24.60 7.87
C GLU A 233 -43.61 -24.01 6.95
N SER A 234 -43.07 -22.83 7.29
CA SER A 234 -41.99 -22.19 6.54
C SER A 234 -40.68 -22.98 6.61
N LEU A 235 -40.35 -23.58 7.75
CA LEU A 235 -39.17 -24.44 7.89
C LEU A 235 -39.30 -25.74 7.06
N HIS A 236 -40.50 -26.35 7.00
CA HIS A 236 -40.75 -27.48 6.12
C HIS A 236 -40.71 -27.09 4.63
N HIS A 237 -41.15 -25.89 4.27
CA HIS A 237 -41.01 -25.39 2.91
C HIS A 237 -39.53 -25.21 2.54
N LEU A 238 -38.76 -24.53 3.40
CA LEU A 238 -37.34 -24.26 3.20
C LEU A 238 -36.51 -25.54 3.12
N SER A 239 -36.82 -26.57 3.91
CA SER A 239 -36.10 -27.86 3.83
C SER A 239 -36.24 -28.54 2.48
N ARG A 240 -37.35 -28.34 1.76
CA ARG A 240 -37.57 -28.92 0.43
C ARG A 240 -36.90 -28.13 -0.70
N LEU A 241 -36.32 -26.96 -0.43
CA LEU A 241 -35.68 -26.15 -1.47
C LEU A 241 -34.26 -26.68 -1.77
N PRO A 242 -33.99 -27.15 -3.00
CA PRO A 242 -32.66 -27.66 -3.36
C PRO A 242 -31.63 -26.52 -3.52
N SER A 243 -32.09 -25.27 -3.68
CA SER A 243 -31.22 -24.10 -3.86
C SER A 243 -30.68 -23.54 -2.54
N LEU A 244 -31.22 -23.93 -1.38
CA LEU A 244 -30.89 -23.33 -0.09
C LEU A 244 -29.50 -23.78 0.40
N VAL A 245 -28.63 -22.80 0.67
CA VAL A 245 -27.24 -22.99 1.11
C VAL A 245 -27.03 -22.43 2.52
N GLU A 246 -27.67 -21.31 2.87
CA GLU A 246 -27.52 -20.63 4.16
C GLU A 246 -28.87 -20.26 4.77
N LEU A 247 -29.05 -20.60 6.05
CA LEU A 247 -30.28 -20.37 6.79
C LEU A 247 -29.97 -19.81 8.19
N LYS A 248 -30.47 -18.61 8.48
CA LYS A 248 -30.45 -17.96 9.80
C LYS A 248 -31.85 -17.58 10.24
N PHE A 249 -32.26 -18.00 11.43
CA PHE A 249 -33.60 -17.69 11.94
C PHE A 249 -33.71 -17.73 13.46
N ASP A 250 -34.76 -17.09 13.96
CA ASP A 250 -35.15 -17.16 15.37
C ASP A 250 -36.20 -18.24 15.57
N LEU A 251 -35.98 -19.13 16.54
CA LEU A 251 -36.93 -20.16 16.94
C LEU A 251 -37.83 -19.64 18.06
N ARG A 252 -39.13 -19.64 17.81
CA ARG A 252 -40.13 -19.36 18.85
C ARG A 252 -40.27 -20.56 19.81
N PRO A 253 -40.47 -20.32 21.12
CA PRO A 253 -40.61 -21.37 22.13
C PRO A 253 -41.82 -22.31 21.89
N ASP A 254 -42.89 -21.82 21.25
CA ASP A 254 -44.14 -22.56 21.06
C ASP A 254 -44.21 -23.42 19.77
N VAL A 255 -43.11 -23.55 19.02
CA VAL A 255 -43.13 -24.21 17.70
C VAL A 255 -42.91 -25.73 17.85
N GLU A 256 -43.99 -26.51 17.80
CA GLU A 256 -43.90 -27.96 17.64
C GLU A 256 -43.48 -28.35 16.21
N LEU A 257 -42.21 -28.73 16.03
CA LEU A 257 -41.70 -29.26 14.77
C LEU A 257 -42.08 -30.74 14.63
N ARG A 258 -42.82 -31.10 13.57
CA ARG A 258 -43.29 -32.46 13.31
C ARG A 258 -42.55 -33.06 12.10
N GLY A 259 -41.68 -34.04 12.35
CA GLY A 259 -40.95 -34.78 11.30
C GLY A 259 -39.55 -34.26 11.00
N GLU A 260 -38.83 -34.94 10.11
CA GLU A 260 -37.44 -34.63 9.74
C GLU A 260 -37.35 -33.46 8.75
N LEU A 261 -36.30 -32.64 8.90
CA LEU A 261 -35.98 -31.51 8.01
C LEU A 261 -34.80 -31.90 7.12
N LEU A 262 -35.12 -32.32 5.89
CA LEU A 262 -34.17 -32.86 4.91
C LEU A 262 -33.60 -31.75 4.02
N PHE A 263 -32.50 -31.12 4.42
CA PHE A 263 -31.88 -30.09 3.58
C PHE A 263 -30.83 -30.70 2.64
N GLN A 264 -31.01 -30.56 1.33
CA GLN A 264 -30.13 -31.19 0.34
C GLN A 264 -28.73 -30.56 0.25
N ASN A 265 -28.66 -29.21 0.25
CA ASN A 265 -27.44 -28.45 -0.02
C ASN A 265 -27.08 -27.42 1.07
N LEU A 266 -27.74 -27.47 2.24
CA LEU A 266 -27.50 -26.53 3.33
C LEU A 266 -26.08 -26.72 3.89
N GLN A 267 -25.31 -25.63 3.91
CA GLN A 267 -23.93 -25.59 4.39
C GLN A 267 -23.77 -24.72 5.63
N VAL A 268 -24.62 -23.71 5.81
CA VAL A 268 -24.55 -22.76 6.93
C VAL A 268 -25.90 -22.72 7.65
N LEU A 269 -25.89 -22.98 8.95
CA LEU A 269 -27.07 -22.92 9.80
C LEU A 269 -26.78 -22.04 11.03
N ASP A 270 -27.61 -21.02 11.24
CA ASP A 270 -27.56 -20.13 12.41
C ASP A 270 -28.94 -20.10 13.08
N VAL A 271 -29.01 -20.60 14.31
CA VAL A 271 -30.27 -20.73 15.05
C VAL A 271 -30.19 -19.86 16.29
N ASP A 272 -31.06 -18.87 16.37
CA ASP A 272 -31.28 -18.11 17.61
C ASP A 272 -32.49 -18.71 18.33
N ALA A 273 -32.29 -19.28 19.50
CA ALA A 273 -33.34 -19.94 20.29
C ALA A 273 -33.48 -19.27 21.64
N GLN A 274 -34.68 -19.30 22.22
CA GLN A 274 -34.84 -18.86 23.60
C GLN A 274 -34.08 -19.79 24.57
N ASP A 275 -34.25 -21.11 24.39
CA ASP A 275 -33.63 -22.17 25.19
C ASP A 275 -32.71 -23.07 24.35
N ILE A 276 -31.59 -23.50 24.93
CA ILE A 276 -30.65 -24.45 24.29
C ILE A 276 -31.31 -25.80 23.96
N LYS A 277 -32.29 -26.24 24.76
CA LYS A 277 -33.04 -27.49 24.53
C LYS A 277 -33.79 -27.46 23.20
N SER A 278 -34.33 -26.31 22.83
CA SER A 278 -35.06 -26.11 21.59
C SER A 278 -34.12 -26.12 20.38
N ALA A 279 -32.89 -25.60 20.53
CA ALA A 279 -31.85 -25.74 19.53
C ALA A 279 -31.41 -27.20 19.33
N VAL A 280 -31.25 -27.97 20.41
CA VAL A 280 -30.96 -29.42 20.35
C VAL A 280 -32.06 -30.18 19.62
N ASP A 281 -33.33 -29.84 19.88
CA ASP A 281 -34.49 -30.49 19.27
C ASP A 281 -34.60 -30.20 17.75
N ILE A 282 -34.13 -29.05 17.28
CA ILE A 282 -33.97 -28.78 15.84
C ILE A 282 -32.84 -29.64 15.26
N LEU A 283 -31.66 -29.63 15.89
CA LEU A 283 -30.48 -30.31 15.37
C LEU A 283 -30.71 -31.81 15.18
N ASN A 284 -31.41 -32.45 16.13
CA ASN A 284 -31.81 -33.85 16.01
C ASN A 284 -32.69 -34.15 14.78
N ARG A 285 -33.39 -33.14 14.24
CA ARG A 285 -34.29 -33.27 13.08
C ARG A 285 -33.65 -32.79 11.78
N VAL A 286 -32.57 -32.03 11.83
CA VAL A 286 -31.87 -31.49 10.66
C VAL A 286 -30.91 -32.55 10.11
N GLN A 287 -31.14 -33.00 8.88
CA GLN A 287 -30.19 -33.84 8.16
C GLN A 287 -29.53 -33.02 7.05
N SER A 288 -28.26 -32.64 7.26
CA SER A 288 -27.47 -31.89 6.27
C SER A 288 -25.97 -32.01 6.51
N ARG A 289 -25.16 -31.69 5.49
CA ARG A 289 -23.69 -31.65 5.59
C ARG A 289 -23.21 -30.23 5.91
N LEU A 290 -23.43 -29.80 7.15
CA LEU A 290 -23.06 -28.46 7.59
C LEU A 290 -21.54 -28.25 7.60
N THR A 291 -21.14 -27.08 7.13
CA THR A 291 -19.77 -26.55 7.20
C THR A 291 -19.62 -25.49 8.28
N SER A 292 -20.71 -24.76 8.57
CA SER A 292 -20.77 -23.71 9.58
C SER A 292 -22.05 -23.85 10.41
N LEU A 293 -21.91 -23.89 11.72
CA LEU A 293 -23.01 -23.93 12.66
C LEU A 293 -22.86 -22.81 13.70
N SER A 294 -23.91 -22.03 13.89
CA SER A 294 -24.02 -20.99 14.91
C SER A 294 -25.30 -21.21 15.71
N ILE A 295 -25.20 -21.15 17.03
CA ILE A 295 -26.33 -21.31 17.95
C ILE A 295 -26.27 -20.18 18.95
N SER A 296 -27.32 -19.39 19.01
CA SER A 296 -27.50 -18.34 20.02
C SER A 296 -28.63 -18.73 20.97
N SER A 297 -28.45 -18.48 22.26
CA SER A 297 -29.48 -18.68 23.29
C SER A 297 -29.84 -17.33 23.90
N GLY A 298 -31.13 -17.06 24.09
CA GLY A 298 -31.61 -15.88 24.83
C GLY A 298 -31.54 -16.07 26.35
N ASP A 299 -31.76 -17.30 26.81
CA ASP A 299 -31.66 -17.69 28.21
C ASP A 299 -30.26 -18.19 28.56
N HIS A 300 -29.90 -18.05 29.85
CA HIS A 300 -28.61 -18.49 30.39
C HIS A 300 -28.37 -19.98 30.14
N VAL A 301 -27.26 -20.30 29.49
CA VAL A 301 -26.94 -21.68 29.14
C VAL A 301 -26.18 -22.37 30.26
N GLU A 302 -26.80 -23.37 30.89
CA GLU A 302 -26.14 -24.24 31.87
C GLU A 302 -25.16 -25.22 31.20
N ALA A 303 -24.07 -25.59 31.89
CA ALA A 303 -23.08 -26.54 31.39
C ALA A 303 -23.66 -27.93 31.04
N SER A 304 -24.69 -28.38 31.77
CA SER A 304 -25.38 -29.65 31.49
C SER A 304 -26.10 -29.63 30.13
N GLY A 305 -26.70 -28.48 29.76
CA GLY A 305 -27.34 -28.26 28.48
C GLY A 305 -26.35 -28.19 27.32
N LEU A 306 -25.18 -27.58 27.54
CA LEU A 306 -24.09 -27.58 26.54
C LEU A 306 -23.50 -28.97 26.33
N ALA A 307 -23.28 -29.75 27.39
CA ALA A 307 -22.79 -31.11 27.25
C ALA A 307 -23.76 -32.00 26.46
N GLN A 308 -25.08 -31.81 26.65
CA GLN A 308 -26.12 -32.47 25.84
C GLN A 308 -26.09 -32.00 24.39
N LEU A 309 -25.89 -30.70 24.14
CA LEU A 309 -25.72 -30.15 22.81
C LEU A 309 -24.49 -30.76 22.12
N PHE A 310 -23.34 -30.83 22.77
CA PHE A 310 -22.11 -31.40 22.19
C PHE A 310 -22.28 -32.89 21.82
N ARG A 311 -22.99 -33.66 22.65
CA ARG A 311 -23.36 -35.05 22.31
C ARG A 311 -24.30 -35.11 21.11
N CYS A 312 -25.32 -34.25 21.07
CA CYS A 312 -26.21 -34.14 19.92
C CYS A 312 -25.45 -33.79 18.63
N LEU A 313 -24.50 -32.85 18.68
CA LEU A 313 -23.66 -32.50 17.53
C LEU A 313 -22.84 -33.70 17.04
N TYR A 314 -22.27 -34.47 17.97
CA TYR A 314 -21.51 -35.67 17.65
C TYR A 314 -22.35 -36.75 16.96
N ASP A 315 -23.61 -36.93 17.39
CA ASP A 315 -24.51 -37.93 16.83
C ASP A 315 -25.17 -37.49 15.50
N SER A 316 -25.48 -36.20 15.37
CA SER A 316 -26.29 -35.66 14.26
C SER A 316 -25.48 -35.13 13.06
N LEU A 317 -24.22 -34.71 13.26
CA LEU A 317 -23.42 -34.05 12.22
C LEU A 317 -22.24 -34.91 11.74
N SER A 318 -21.84 -34.72 10.47
CA SER A 318 -20.63 -35.33 9.93
C SER A 318 -19.36 -34.70 10.50
N HIS A 319 -18.52 -35.51 11.13
CA HIS A 319 -17.30 -35.06 11.82
C HIS A 319 -16.25 -34.41 10.90
N SER A 320 -16.32 -34.68 9.59
CA SER A 320 -15.36 -34.18 8.60
C SER A 320 -15.80 -32.92 7.85
N SER A 321 -17.08 -32.52 7.92
CA SER A 321 -17.59 -31.38 7.15
C SER A 321 -17.50 -30.06 7.90
N LEU A 322 -17.64 -30.10 9.24
CA LEU A 322 -17.76 -28.91 10.07
C LEU A 322 -16.41 -28.20 10.19
N ARG A 323 -16.42 -26.89 9.88
CA ARG A 323 -15.25 -26.01 9.91
C ARG A 323 -15.42 -24.83 10.88
N LEU A 324 -16.64 -24.36 11.08
CA LEU A 324 -16.97 -23.25 11.98
C LEU A 324 -18.06 -23.67 12.96
N LEU A 325 -17.79 -23.48 14.25
CA LEU A 325 -18.74 -23.70 15.33
C LEU A 325 -18.78 -22.45 16.22
N ARG A 326 -19.96 -21.85 16.35
CA ARG A 326 -20.22 -20.71 17.24
C ARG A 326 -21.36 -21.02 18.19
N ILE A 327 -21.17 -20.74 19.47
CA ILE A 327 -22.21 -20.83 20.49
C ILE A 327 -22.14 -19.58 21.34
N SER A 328 -23.25 -18.85 21.43
CA SER A 328 -23.32 -17.58 22.17
C SER A 328 -24.55 -17.48 23.07
N ASP A 329 -24.37 -16.84 24.21
CA ASP A 329 -25.45 -16.38 25.10
C ASP A 329 -25.72 -14.90 24.80
N THR A 330 -26.96 -14.57 24.46
CA THR A 330 -27.40 -13.21 24.06
C THR A 330 -28.26 -12.54 25.13
N GLY A 331 -28.49 -13.22 26.26
CA GLY A 331 -29.24 -12.68 27.39
C GLY A 331 -28.56 -11.46 28.05
N PRO A 332 -29.32 -10.56 28.70
CA PRO A 332 -28.74 -9.46 29.44
C PRO A 332 -27.82 -9.99 30.53
N LEU A 333 -26.54 -9.58 30.47
CA LEU A 333 -25.48 -9.89 31.42
C LEU A 333 -25.89 -9.47 32.84
N LEU A 334 -26.60 -10.33 33.56
CA LEU A 334 -26.77 -10.20 34.99
C LEU A 334 -25.45 -10.63 35.64
N HIS A 335 -24.89 -9.73 36.44
CA HIS A 335 -23.74 -9.89 37.32
C HIS A 335 -23.86 -11.03 38.38
N HIS A 336 -24.62 -12.09 38.08
CA HIS A 336 -24.98 -13.19 38.98
C HIS A 336 -24.69 -14.60 38.42
N ALA A 337 -23.73 -14.76 37.51
CA ALA A 337 -23.21 -16.09 37.12
C ALA A 337 -22.24 -16.67 38.17
N LEU A 338 -22.50 -16.49 39.46
CA LEU A 338 -21.60 -16.96 40.54
C LEU A 338 -21.72 -18.46 40.84
N ILE A 339 -22.67 -19.20 40.27
CA ILE A 339 -22.92 -20.59 40.69
C ILE A 339 -23.48 -21.49 39.56
N SER A 340 -22.91 -21.48 38.36
CA SER A 340 -23.12 -22.59 37.41
C SER A 340 -21.88 -23.50 37.37
N PRO A 341 -22.04 -24.84 37.36
CA PRO A 341 -20.92 -25.77 37.28
C PRO A 341 -20.13 -25.50 36.00
N ALA A 342 -18.81 -25.48 36.09
CA ALA A 342 -17.95 -25.26 34.94
C ALA A 342 -17.97 -26.47 33.99
N LEU A 343 -17.87 -26.22 32.68
CA LEU A 343 -17.59 -27.26 31.69
C LEU A 343 -16.21 -27.84 31.93
N THR A 344 -16.12 -29.17 31.94
CA THR A 344 -14.86 -29.90 32.10
C THR A 344 -14.44 -30.54 30.79
N LEU A 345 -13.17 -30.96 30.67
CA LEU A 345 -12.66 -31.63 29.47
C LEU A 345 -13.52 -32.83 28.98
N PRO A 346 -14.05 -33.71 29.86
CA PRO A 346 -14.97 -34.77 29.45
C PRO A 346 -16.22 -34.30 28.70
N ASP A 347 -16.71 -33.10 29.01
CA ASP A 347 -17.86 -32.51 28.35
C ASP A 347 -17.52 -32.04 26.92
N LEU A 348 -16.25 -31.73 26.64
CA LEU A 348 -15.74 -31.28 25.34
C LEU A 348 -15.32 -32.44 24.41
N TYR A 349 -15.13 -33.66 24.92
CA TYR A 349 -14.73 -34.82 24.11
C TYR A 349 -15.56 -35.06 22.83
N PRO A 350 -16.89 -34.89 22.83
CA PRO A 350 -17.66 -35.02 21.59
C PRO A 350 -17.20 -34.07 20.47
N LEU A 351 -16.68 -32.89 20.82
CA LEU A 351 -16.18 -31.90 19.87
C LEU A 351 -14.76 -32.21 19.35
N LEU A 352 -13.97 -33.00 20.09
CA LEU A 352 -12.62 -33.37 19.66
C LEU A 352 -12.62 -34.27 18.43
N SER A 353 -13.74 -34.92 18.10
CA SER A 353 -13.87 -35.75 16.90
C SER A 353 -13.90 -34.94 15.60
N PHE A 354 -14.15 -33.63 15.67
CA PHE A 354 -14.22 -32.73 14.52
C PHE A 354 -12.83 -32.17 14.15
N ASN A 355 -12.03 -32.98 13.45
CA ASN A 355 -10.62 -32.68 13.16
C ASN A 355 -10.36 -31.58 12.12
N HIS A 356 -11.41 -31.08 11.45
CA HIS A 356 -11.32 -30.04 10.41
C HIS A 356 -11.84 -28.67 10.86
N LEU A 357 -12.04 -28.48 12.17
CA LEU A 357 -12.43 -27.18 12.72
C LEU A 357 -11.33 -26.13 12.51
N THR A 358 -11.77 -24.97 12.03
CA THR A 358 -10.95 -23.80 11.73
C THR A 358 -11.34 -22.61 12.62
N HIS A 359 -12.61 -22.52 13.02
CA HIS A 359 -13.14 -21.42 13.83
C HIS A 359 -14.01 -22.01 14.94
N VAL A 360 -13.63 -21.77 16.19
CA VAL A 360 -14.41 -22.14 17.38
C VAL A 360 -14.61 -20.87 18.21
N ASN A 361 -15.86 -20.50 18.45
CA ASN A 361 -16.21 -19.38 19.31
C ASN A 361 -17.30 -19.78 20.30
N PHE A 362 -16.93 -19.86 21.58
CA PHE A 362 -17.84 -20.02 22.69
C PHE A 362 -17.87 -18.73 23.49
N SER A 363 -19.03 -18.07 23.52
CA SER A 363 -19.28 -16.89 24.32
C SER A 363 -20.47 -17.19 25.23
N VAL A 364 -20.25 -18.04 26.22
CA VAL A 364 -21.32 -18.64 27.03
C VAL A 364 -21.16 -18.24 28.49
N GLY A 365 -22.27 -18.01 29.19
CA GLY A 365 -22.25 -17.55 30.59
C GLY A 365 -21.75 -18.58 31.62
N CYS A 366 -21.42 -19.81 31.23
CA CYS A 366 -20.84 -20.83 32.13
C CYS A 366 -19.31 -20.85 32.06
N GLY A 367 -18.63 -21.08 33.20
CA GLY A 367 -17.17 -21.21 33.23
C GLY A 367 -16.67 -22.42 32.45
N ILE A 368 -15.51 -22.30 31.79
CA ILE A 368 -14.85 -23.42 31.09
C ILE A 368 -13.54 -23.73 31.82
N PHE A 369 -13.47 -24.89 32.49
CA PHE A 369 -12.27 -25.31 33.19
C PHE A 369 -11.33 -26.05 32.23
N LEU A 370 -10.23 -25.37 31.87
CA LEU A 370 -9.13 -25.94 31.09
C LEU A 370 -7.89 -26.05 31.99
N ASP A 371 -7.22 -27.20 31.93
CA ASP A 371 -5.89 -27.44 32.47
C ASP A 371 -4.86 -27.66 31.33
N ASP A 372 -3.59 -27.85 31.66
CA ASP A 372 -2.54 -28.06 30.65
C ASP A 372 -2.78 -29.31 29.80
N VAL A 373 -3.41 -30.36 30.36
CA VAL A 373 -3.72 -31.61 29.64
C VAL A 373 -4.82 -31.35 28.61
N ALA A 374 -5.89 -30.66 29.03
CA ALA A 374 -6.98 -30.22 28.15
C ALA A 374 -6.47 -29.34 27.00
N ALA A 375 -5.57 -28.40 27.29
CA ALA A 375 -4.99 -27.54 26.27
C ALA A 375 -4.21 -28.33 25.21
N VAL A 376 -3.50 -29.39 25.60
CA VAL A 376 -2.78 -30.28 24.68
C VAL A 376 -3.76 -31.10 23.83
N GLU A 377 -4.77 -31.71 24.45
CA GLU A 377 -5.75 -32.54 23.73
C GLU A 377 -6.58 -31.72 22.73
N LEU A 378 -7.02 -30.52 23.11
CA LEU A 378 -7.69 -29.58 22.19
C LEU A 378 -6.81 -29.21 21.00
N ALA A 379 -5.53 -28.95 21.26
CA ALA A 379 -4.59 -28.55 20.21
C ALA A 379 -4.23 -29.70 19.25
N GLN A 380 -4.23 -30.94 19.75
CA GLN A 380 -4.02 -32.13 18.92
C GLN A 380 -5.26 -32.47 18.07
N ALA A 381 -6.46 -32.28 18.62
CA ALA A 381 -7.71 -32.51 17.91
C ALA A 381 -7.94 -31.48 16.78
N TRP A 382 -7.54 -30.21 16.98
CA TRP A 382 -7.80 -29.12 16.02
C TRP A 382 -6.53 -28.48 15.43
N PRO A 383 -5.73 -29.22 14.65
CA PRO A 383 -4.44 -28.72 14.15
C PRO A 383 -4.56 -27.58 13.12
N ASN A 384 -5.73 -27.42 12.50
CA ASN A 384 -6.00 -26.40 11.48
C ASN A 384 -6.74 -25.17 12.01
N ILE A 385 -6.82 -25.00 13.34
CA ILE A 385 -7.55 -23.90 13.95
C ILE A 385 -6.90 -22.55 13.65
N VAL A 386 -7.75 -21.57 13.30
CA VAL A 386 -7.39 -20.19 12.96
C VAL A 386 -7.92 -19.22 14.01
N HIS A 387 -9.15 -19.43 14.50
CA HIS A 387 -9.75 -18.63 15.56
C HIS A 387 -10.24 -19.54 16.69
N LEU A 388 -9.71 -19.37 17.89
CA LEU A 388 -10.15 -20.06 19.10
C LEU A 388 -10.53 -19.01 20.15
N VAL A 389 -11.82 -18.77 20.31
CA VAL A 389 -12.38 -17.77 21.23
C VAL A 389 -13.23 -18.47 22.28
N LEU A 390 -12.85 -18.36 23.54
CA LEU A 390 -13.53 -18.96 24.69
C LEU A 390 -13.80 -17.86 25.73
N ASN A 391 -15.08 -17.55 25.96
CA ASN A 391 -15.59 -16.64 27.00
C ASN A 391 -14.83 -15.31 27.10
N ARG A 392 -14.69 -14.59 25.98
CA ARG A 392 -13.92 -13.33 25.89
C ARG A 392 -14.32 -12.28 26.93
N ASP A 393 -15.62 -12.09 27.15
CA ASP A 393 -16.17 -10.98 27.93
C ASP A 393 -16.77 -11.42 29.28
N MET A 394 -16.59 -12.69 29.67
CA MET A 394 -17.19 -13.28 30.88
C MET A 394 -16.10 -13.64 31.90
N GLN A 395 -16.34 -13.30 33.18
CA GLN A 395 -15.48 -13.77 34.26
C GLN A 395 -15.76 -15.25 34.52
N ASN A 396 -14.78 -16.11 34.31
CA ASN A 396 -14.91 -17.51 34.70
C ASN A 396 -15.10 -17.58 36.23
N SER A 397 -16.10 -18.32 36.68
CA SER A 397 -16.39 -18.54 38.11
C SER A 397 -15.28 -19.30 38.83
N VAL A 398 -14.42 -20.00 38.07
CA VAL A 398 -13.27 -20.77 38.56
C VAL A 398 -12.02 -20.31 37.79
N PRO A 399 -10.91 -19.98 38.48
CA PRO A 399 -9.67 -19.62 37.81
C PRO A 399 -9.16 -20.78 36.94
N SER A 400 -8.77 -20.49 35.71
CA SER A 400 -8.16 -21.49 34.83
C SER A 400 -6.84 -22.00 35.42
N SER A 401 -6.59 -23.31 35.31
CA SER A 401 -5.34 -23.95 35.74
C SER A 401 -4.32 -24.11 34.60
N VAL A 402 -4.59 -23.53 33.42
CA VAL A 402 -3.65 -23.52 32.31
C VAL A 402 -2.41 -22.70 32.70
N THR A 403 -1.26 -23.34 32.66
CA THR A 403 0.03 -22.71 32.90
C THR A 403 0.64 -22.21 31.59
N PRO A 404 1.75 -21.45 31.63
CA PRO A 404 2.48 -21.08 30.43
C PRO A 404 2.93 -22.29 29.57
N VAL A 405 3.00 -23.50 30.14
CA VAL A 405 3.30 -24.75 29.42
C VAL A 405 2.16 -25.15 28.50
N GLY A 406 0.91 -25.08 28.98
CA GLY A 406 -0.28 -25.36 28.19
C GLY A 406 -0.40 -24.40 27.01
N LEU A 407 -0.15 -23.10 27.22
CA LEU A 407 -0.14 -22.09 26.15
C LEU A 407 0.91 -22.41 25.06
N VAL A 408 2.14 -22.74 25.45
CA VAL A 408 3.21 -23.08 24.49
C VAL A 408 2.87 -24.35 23.72
N SER A 409 2.28 -25.34 24.39
CA SER A 409 1.88 -26.61 23.76
C SER A 409 0.73 -26.42 22.77
N LEU A 410 -0.24 -25.55 23.08
CA LEU A 410 -1.34 -25.19 22.18
C LEU A 410 -0.82 -24.51 20.91
N LEU A 411 0.05 -23.49 21.08
CA LEU A 411 0.65 -22.78 19.94
C LEU A 411 1.57 -23.68 19.09
N ARG A 412 2.12 -24.77 19.65
CA ARG A 412 2.94 -25.73 18.90
C ARG A 412 2.13 -26.52 17.88
N HIS A 413 0.94 -26.97 18.28
CA HIS A 413 0.11 -27.87 17.48
C HIS A 413 -0.85 -27.12 16.55
N CYS A 414 -1.07 -25.81 16.79
CA CYS A 414 -1.97 -24.96 16.02
C CYS A 414 -1.21 -23.85 15.24
N PRO A 415 -0.43 -24.16 14.18
CA PRO A 415 0.47 -23.20 13.52
C PRO A 415 -0.23 -22.06 12.78
N ASN A 416 -1.52 -22.21 12.44
CA ASN A 416 -2.30 -21.24 11.65
C ASN A 416 -3.14 -20.30 12.52
N LEU A 417 -2.99 -20.35 13.85
CA LEU A 417 -3.81 -19.60 14.80
C LEU A 417 -3.55 -18.09 14.66
N LYS A 418 -4.62 -17.32 14.40
CA LYS A 418 -4.61 -15.86 14.27
C LYS A 418 -5.20 -15.14 15.46
N GLU A 419 -6.21 -15.74 16.10
CA GLU A 419 -6.89 -15.18 17.26
C GLU A 419 -7.06 -16.25 18.34
N LEU A 420 -6.65 -15.92 19.56
CA LEU A 420 -6.72 -16.81 20.72
C LEU A 420 -7.28 -16.06 21.92
N THR A 421 -8.28 -16.65 22.58
CA THR A 421 -8.74 -16.24 23.91
C THR A 421 -8.47 -17.39 24.87
N LEU A 422 -7.61 -17.15 25.86
CA LEU A 422 -7.24 -18.16 26.86
C LEU A 422 -6.84 -17.48 28.16
N GLU A 423 -7.44 -17.90 29.26
CA GLU A 423 -7.02 -17.51 30.61
C GLU A 423 -5.82 -18.36 31.01
N VAL A 424 -4.71 -17.72 31.41
CA VAL A 424 -3.45 -18.40 31.76
C VAL A 424 -2.98 -17.90 33.13
N ASP A 425 -2.61 -18.82 34.01
CA ASP A 425 -1.99 -18.48 35.29
C ASP A 425 -0.50 -18.18 35.10
N PHE A 426 -0.17 -16.91 34.89
CA PHE A 426 1.20 -16.44 34.72
C PHE A 426 1.96 -16.29 36.06
N SER A 427 1.32 -16.56 37.21
CA SER A 427 2.02 -16.54 38.51
C SER A 427 3.09 -17.63 38.63
N LEU A 428 2.95 -18.72 37.86
CA LEU A 428 3.86 -19.87 37.84
C LEU A 428 5.11 -19.66 36.94
N ILE A 429 5.36 -18.44 36.46
CA ILE A 429 6.58 -18.11 35.70
C ILE A 429 7.77 -17.98 36.67
N GLU A 430 8.46 -19.09 36.91
CA GLU A 430 9.72 -19.13 37.68
C GLU A 430 10.97 -18.89 36.81
N GLU A 431 12.02 -18.32 37.41
CA GLU A 431 13.29 -17.96 36.74
C GLU A 431 14.05 -19.16 36.13
N GLN A 432 13.69 -20.40 36.46
CA GLN A 432 14.40 -21.61 36.03
C GLN A 432 13.75 -22.34 34.84
N ASN A 433 12.53 -21.98 34.42
CA ASN A 433 11.80 -22.66 33.33
C ASN A 433 12.16 -22.16 31.91
N HIS A 434 13.45 -21.91 31.67
CA HIS A 434 14.01 -21.54 30.36
C HIS A 434 13.98 -22.67 29.31
N HIS A 435 13.46 -23.86 29.66
CA HIS A 435 13.34 -24.99 28.74
C HIS A 435 12.18 -24.85 27.74
N TRP A 436 11.12 -24.08 28.05
CA TRP A 436 9.93 -23.95 27.19
C TRP A 436 10.10 -22.94 26.02
N ILE A 437 11.10 -22.07 26.10
CA ILE A 437 11.26 -20.87 25.25
C ILE A 437 12.23 -21.14 24.07
N GLY A 438 12.68 -22.39 23.89
CA GLY A 438 13.78 -22.74 23.01
C GLY A 438 13.45 -22.87 21.51
N ASP A 439 12.26 -23.35 21.15
CA ASP A 439 12.00 -23.86 19.79
C ASP A 439 10.74 -23.31 19.11
N ILE A 440 9.92 -22.48 19.77
CA ILE A 440 8.60 -22.10 19.24
C ILE A 440 8.46 -20.59 19.22
N SER A 441 8.18 -20.05 18.04
CA SER A 441 7.85 -18.65 17.79
C SER A 441 6.67 -18.62 16.83
N HIS A 442 5.51 -18.21 17.33
CA HIS A 442 4.28 -18.22 16.55
C HIS A 442 4.19 -16.95 15.69
N GLN A 443 4.21 -17.11 14.36
CA GLN A 443 4.29 -15.98 13.43
C GLN A 443 2.93 -15.46 12.94
N HIS A 444 1.87 -16.24 13.16
CA HIS A 444 0.55 -15.99 12.58
C HIS A 444 -0.46 -15.43 13.57
N LEU A 445 -0.15 -15.41 14.88
CA LEU A 445 -1.06 -14.90 15.90
C LEU A 445 -1.05 -13.37 15.85
N LEU A 446 -2.22 -12.78 15.63
CA LEU A 446 -2.42 -11.34 15.51
C LEU A 446 -3.04 -10.76 16.79
N THR A 447 -4.03 -11.45 17.33
CA THR A 447 -4.79 -10.99 18.51
C THR A 447 -4.74 -12.06 19.59
N PHE A 448 -4.32 -11.68 20.80
CA PHE A 448 -4.31 -12.55 21.97
C PHE A 448 -5.09 -11.89 23.12
N HIS A 449 -6.20 -12.51 23.51
CA HIS A 449 -7.01 -12.05 24.64
C HIS A 449 -6.64 -12.87 25.88
N THR A 450 -6.07 -12.20 26.87
CA THR A 450 -5.68 -12.83 28.15
C THR A 450 -6.80 -12.86 29.18
N THR A 451 -7.99 -12.35 28.83
CA THR A 451 -9.17 -12.28 29.72
C THR A 451 -8.80 -11.80 31.13
N PHE A 452 -8.97 -12.65 32.16
CA PHE A 452 -8.67 -12.39 33.58
C PHE A 452 -7.43 -13.15 34.07
N SER A 453 -6.43 -13.35 33.20
CA SER A 453 -5.18 -14.06 33.53
C SER A 453 -4.47 -13.47 34.76
N ARG A 454 -4.04 -14.34 35.67
CA ARG A 454 -3.31 -13.94 36.89
C ARG A 454 -1.87 -13.58 36.58
N ILE A 455 -1.43 -12.40 37.01
CA ILE A 455 -0.07 -11.91 36.78
C ILE A 455 0.56 -11.54 38.12
N HIS A 456 1.75 -12.08 38.40
CA HIS A 456 2.55 -11.68 39.56
C HIS A 456 3.66 -10.66 39.18
N ASP A 457 4.32 -10.83 38.03
CA ASP A 457 5.38 -9.94 37.55
C ASP A 457 5.14 -9.59 36.07
N ALA A 458 4.61 -8.39 35.83
CA ALA A 458 4.25 -7.92 34.49
C ALA A 458 5.44 -7.88 33.53
N ALA A 459 6.65 -7.57 34.01
CA ALA A 459 7.84 -7.50 33.17
C ALA A 459 8.27 -8.90 32.69
N LYS A 460 8.17 -9.91 33.56
CA LYS A 460 8.44 -11.32 33.20
C LYS A 460 7.40 -11.86 32.22
N VAL A 461 6.12 -11.52 32.39
CA VAL A 461 5.06 -11.92 31.45
C VAL A 461 5.24 -11.26 30.09
N ALA A 462 5.49 -9.95 30.04
CA ALA A 462 5.71 -9.23 28.79
C ALA A 462 6.94 -9.76 28.02
N THR A 463 8.02 -10.06 28.74
CA THR A 463 9.20 -10.68 28.12
C THR A 463 8.90 -12.11 27.64
N PHE A 464 8.16 -12.92 28.38
CA PHE A 464 7.75 -14.25 27.92
C PHE A 464 6.88 -14.18 26.64
N LEU A 465 5.84 -13.35 26.63
CA LEU A 465 4.93 -13.21 25.49
C LEU A 465 5.63 -12.62 24.26
N SER A 466 6.48 -11.60 24.41
CA SER A 466 7.22 -11.01 23.29
C SER A 466 8.18 -11.99 22.57
N HIS A 467 8.66 -13.01 23.28
CA HIS A 467 9.48 -14.06 22.68
C HIS A 467 8.65 -15.12 21.95
N LEU A 468 7.52 -15.51 22.54
CA LEU A 468 6.63 -16.53 21.99
C LEU A 468 5.83 -16.00 20.78
N LEU A 469 5.46 -14.72 20.83
CA LEU A 469 4.52 -14.03 19.94
C LEU A 469 5.13 -12.74 19.37
N PRO A 470 6.14 -12.80 18.48
CA PRO A 470 6.85 -11.62 17.99
C PRO A 470 6.05 -10.75 17.00
N ARG A 471 4.88 -11.21 16.53
CA ARG A 471 4.05 -10.55 15.51
C ARG A 471 2.61 -10.27 15.96
N THR A 472 2.29 -10.47 17.24
CA THR A 472 0.97 -10.10 17.77
C THR A 472 0.81 -8.58 17.72
N ALA A 473 -0.23 -8.13 17.03
CA ALA A 473 -0.58 -6.72 16.91
C ALA A 473 -1.30 -6.22 18.17
N HIS A 474 -2.14 -7.06 18.77
CA HIS A 474 -2.99 -6.70 19.89
C HIS A 474 -2.95 -7.78 20.98
N VAL A 475 -2.62 -7.36 22.20
CA VAL A 475 -2.82 -8.14 23.41
C VAL A 475 -3.87 -7.41 24.23
N GLU A 476 -5.03 -8.02 24.38
CA GLU A 476 -6.20 -7.41 25.01
C GLU A 476 -6.54 -8.12 26.33
N TYR A 477 -7.06 -7.37 27.29
CA TYR A 477 -7.44 -7.85 28.61
C TYR A 477 -8.91 -7.53 28.90
N GLY A 478 -9.56 -8.34 29.74
CA GLY A 478 -10.93 -8.11 30.18
C GLY A 478 -11.00 -7.06 31.29
N TRP A 479 -12.00 -6.17 31.24
CA TRP A 479 -12.28 -5.21 32.31
C TRP A 479 -13.34 -5.77 33.27
N ILE A 480 -13.09 -5.70 34.58
CA ILE A 480 -14.12 -5.99 35.61
C ILE A 480 -15.04 -4.77 35.69
N TYR A 481 -16.30 -4.92 35.30
CA TYR A 481 -17.35 -3.97 35.66
C TYR A 481 -18.03 -4.43 36.96
N GLY A 482 -17.67 -3.85 38.11
CA GLY A 482 -18.33 -4.16 39.38
C GLY A 482 -17.70 -3.58 40.65
N LEU A 483 -18.18 -2.40 41.06
CA LEU A 483 -18.50 -1.97 42.44
C LEU A 483 -17.51 -2.25 43.60
N SER A 484 -16.41 -1.49 43.63
CA SER A 484 -15.73 -0.94 44.84
C SER A 484 -14.43 -0.26 44.43
N ASP A 485 -13.82 -0.80 43.38
CA ASP A 485 -12.50 -0.38 42.93
C ASP A 485 -12.56 0.77 41.94
N GLN A 486 -13.74 1.19 41.45
CA GLN A 486 -13.84 2.46 40.72
C GLN A 486 -13.73 3.66 41.65
N GLN A 487 -14.12 3.54 42.92
CA GLN A 487 -13.86 4.60 43.90
C GLN A 487 -12.41 4.52 44.36
N GLU A 488 -11.85 3.34 44.61
CA GLU A 488 -10.44 3.23 45.01
C GLU A 488 -9.47 3.52 43.83
N TYR A 489 -9.86 3.26 42.58
CA TYR A 489 -9.10 3.61 41.38
C TYR A 489 -9.42 5.02 40.90
N ALA A 490 -10.62 5.60 41.11
CA ALA A 490 -10.83 7.03 40.88
C ALA A 490 -10.23 7.89 42.01
N GLU A 491 -10.12 7.38 43.23
CA GLU A 491 -9.40 8.01 44.35
C GLU A 491 -7.90 7.76 44.25
N ARG A 492 -7.43 6.59 43.78
CA ARG A 492 -6.02 6.40 43.41
C ARG A 492 -5.68 7.17 42.15
N VAL A 493 -6.53 7.27 41.13
CA VAL A 493 -6.26 8.10 39.94
C VAL A 493 -6.46 9.58 40.27
N ASN A 494 -7.29 9.99 41.24
CA ASN A 494 -7.32 11.39 41.71
C ASN A 494 -6.15 11.72 42.66
N ASN A 495 -5.73 10.79 43.53
CA ASN A 495 -4.55 10.98 44.38
C ASN A 495 -3.23 10.84 43.58
N ASP A 496 -3.20 9.98 42.56
CA ASP A 496 -2.05 9.73 41.69
C ASP A 496 -2.08 10.65 40.44
N SER A 497 -3.20 11.30 40.10
CA SER A 497 -3.17 12.49 39.21
C SER A 497 -2.75 13.76 39.96
N SER A 498 -2.78 13.75 41.29
CA SER A 498 -2.13 14.79 42.11
C SER A 498 -0.65 14.51 42.43
N LEU A 499 -0.13 13.31 42.13
CA LEU A 499 1.26 12.91 42.42
C LEU A 499 2.08 12.35 41.23
N ASN A 500 1.48 11.92 40.12
CA ASN A 500 2.16 11.38 38.94
C ASN A 500 1.95 12.17 37.63
N MET A 501 1.22 13.29 37.66
CA MET A 501 1.31 14.33 36.61
C MET A 501 2.43 15.34 36.87
N ILE A 502 3.49 14.94 37.59
CA ILE A 502 4.69 15.76 37.82
C ILE A 502 6.00 14.98 37.49
N GLY A 503 5.93 13.69 37.12
CA GLY A 503 7.15 12.85 37.00
C GLY A 503 7.73 12.62 35.59
N LEU A 504 6.97 12.81 34.51
CA LEU A 504 7.42 12.40 33.16
C LEU A 504 7.36 13.52 32.10
N ALA A 505 6.68 14.62 32.39
CA ALA A 505 6.76 15.85 31.60
C ALA A 505 7.99 16.70 32.00
N ASP A 506 8.41 16.66 33.28
CA ASP A 506 9.56 17.42 33.78
C ASP A 506 10.93 16.78 33.47
N GLU A 507 11.02 15.47 33.22
CA GLU A 507 12.29 14.83 32.83
C GLU A 507 12.57 14.89 31.31
N LEU A 508 11.56 15.27 30.51
CA LEU A 508 11.69 15.47 29.06
C LEU A 508 11.70 16.95 28.64
N LEU A 509 11.29 17.87 29.52
CA LEU A 509 11.43 19.31 29.34
C LEU A 509 12.74 19.88 29.93
N ALA A 510 13.51 19.08 30.68
CA ALA A 510 14.84 19.47 31.19
C ALA A 510 15.96 19.54 30.13
N ASP A 511 15.71 19.13 28.88
CA ASP A 511 16.73 19.09 27.81
C ASP A 511 16.45 20.03 26.61
N ILE A 512 15.34 20.78 26.61
CA ILE A 512 15.02 21.75 25.55
C ILE A 512 14.34 23.00 26.15
N ASP A 513 15.09 23.77 26.93
CA ASP A 513 15.11 25.24 26.87
C ASP A 513 15.94 25.83 28.03
N GLY A 514 17.27 25.67 27.90
CA GLY A 514 18.19 26.66 28.44
C GLY A 514 18.16 27.89 27.53
N LEU A 515 17.59 28.98 28.06
CA LEU A 515 17.63 30.37 27.60
C LEU A 515 16.35 30.90 26.93
N SER A 516 15.32 31.06 27.75
CA SER A 516 14.61 32.35 27.82
C SER A 516 15.54 33.39 28.48
N ASP A 517 15.68 34.57 27.89
CA ASP A 517 15.52 35.82 28.65
C ASP A 517 15.08 36.97 27.73
N GLY A 518 14.10 37.74 28.21
CA GLY A 518 14.01 39.16 27.87
C GLY A 518 12.69 39.73 27.34
N GLY A 519 11.66 39.80 28.21
CA GLY A 519 10.67 40.90 28.24
C GLY A 519 9.41 40.72 27.37
N ALA A 520 8.27 40.29 27.93
CA ALA A 520 7.34 41.04 28.78
C ALA A 520 6.65 42.21 28.05
N GLU A 521 5.37 42.04 27.71
CA GLU A 521 4.22 42.78 28.25
C GLU A 521 2.93 42.44 27.45
N ASP A 522 2.01 41.74 28.11
CA ASP A 522 0.55 41.82 27.91
C ASP A 522 0.06 43.26 28.25
N PRO A 523 -1.18 43.73 27.91
CA PRO A 523 -2.40 42.92 27.86
C PRO A 523 -3.51 43.35 26.85
N ASP A 524 -4.56 42.53 26.89
CA ASP A 524 -5.98 42.87 26.79
C ASP A 524 -6.70 42.97 25.43
N GLU A 525 -7.67 42.04 25.34
CA GLU A 525 -9.07 42.28 25.03
C GLU A 525 -9.43 43.05 23.76
N THR A 526 -9.97 42.36 22.77
CA THR A 526 -11.43 42.24 22.58
C THR A 526 -11.78 41.79 21.17
N VAL A 527 -12.55 40.70 21.17
CA VAL A 527 -13.82 40.54 20.46
C VAL A 527 -13.80 40.53 18.92
N PRO A 528 -14.50 39.54 18.34
CA PRO A 528 -14.41 39.14 16.96
C PRO A 528 -15.38 39.96 16.13
N VAL A 529 -15.47 39.65 14.84
CA VAL A 529 -16.59 39.87 13.90
C VAL A 529 -15.92 39.96 12.53
N THR A 530 -15.80 38.81 11.84
CA THR A 530 -16.82 38.26 10.93
C THR A 530 -16.93 39.04 9.63
N THR A 531 -17.42 38.32 8.63
CA THR A 531 -17.96 38.82 7.37
C THR A 531 -16.90 39.15 6.33
N ASN A 532 -17.08 38.86 5.05
CA ASN A 532 -18.15 38.18 4.35
C ASN A 532 -17.58 37.87 2.97
N SER A 533 -17.95 36.74 2.37
CA SER A 533 -18.97 36.70 1.33
C SER A 533 -18.89 37.84 0.32
N ALA A 534 -18.49 37.49 -0.90
CA ALA A 534 -19.04 37.96 -2.18
C ALA A 534 -18.14 37.34 -3.27
N ASN A 535 -18.52 36.28 -3.97
CA ASN A 535 -19.67 36.18 -4.87
C ASN A 535 -19.84 37.44 -5.73
N GLY A 536 -19.15 37.45 -6.87
CA GLY A 536 -19.45 38.27 -8.03
C GLY A 536 -19.07 37.47 -9.27
N LEU A 537 -20.00 36.71 -9.87
CA LEU A 537 -21.01 37.18 -10.82
C LEU A 537 -20.42 37.59 -12.17
N LYS A 538 -20.97 36.96 -13.22
CA LYS A 538 -21.39 37.57 -14.49
C LYS A 538 -20.22 37.97 -15.42
N ARG A 539 -20.28 37.85 -16.74
CA ARG A 539 -21.31 37.72 -17.79
C ARG A 539 -20.50 37.33 -19.07
N LYS A 540 -20.94 36.40 -19.90
CA LYS A 540 -21.90 36.57 -21.02
C LYS A 540 -21.35 37.43 -22.18
N ALA A 541 -20.99 36.79 -23.28
CA ALA A 541 -21.30 37.13 -24.68
C ALA A 541 -20.73 35.98 -25.55
N THR A 542 -21.51 35.03 -26.08
CA THR A 542 -22.39 35.09 -27.27
C THR A 542 -21.72 35.68 -28.50
N GLU A 543 -21.42 34.84 -29.49
CA GLU A 543 -22.08 34.89 -30.80
C GLU A 543 -21.86 33.57 -31.55
N ASP A 544 -22.98 32.90 -31.82
CA ASP A 544 -23.11 31.77 -32.73
C ASP A 544 -22.98 32.27 -34.18
N ALA A 545 -22.35 31.46 -35.04
CA ALA A 545 -22.65 31.47 -36.47
C ALA A 545 -22.58 30.05 -37.03
N ASP A 546 -23.68 29.69 -37.68
CA ASP A 546 -24.13 28.41 -38.20
C ASP A 546 -23.20 27.70 -39.21
N MET A 547 -23.21 26.37 -39.08
CA MET A 547 -23.46 25.35 -40.12
C MET A 547 -23.16 25.71 -41.60
N SER A 548 -22.33 24.90 -42.25
CA SER A 548 -22.67 24.35 -43.57
C SER A 548 -21.93 23.06 -43.90
N ASP A 549 -22.69 22.07 -44.35
CA ASP A 549 -22.30 20.82 -44.98
C ASP A 549 -21.29 20.98 -46.14
N GLY A 550 -20.51 19.92 -46.37
CA GLY A 550 -19.74 19.71 -47.59
C GLY A 550 -19.12 18.31 -47.62
N GLU A 551 -19.73 17.43 -48.41
CA GLU A 551 -19.36 16.03 -48.68
C GLU A 551 -18.00 15.87 -49.40
N ALA A 552 -17.62 14.59 -49.59
CA ALA A 552 -16.53 14.03 -50.41
C ALA A 552 -15.19 13.83 -49.66
N GLU A 553 -14.44 12.75 -49.82
CA GLU A 553 -14.53 11.52 -50.62
C GLU A 553 -13.54 10.51 -50.00
N GLU A 554 -13.71 9.23 -50.31
CA GLU A 554 -12.84 8.13 -49.90
C GLU A 554 -11.42 8.29 -50.47
N GLU A 555 -10.39 7.97 -49.68
CA GLU A 555 -9.17 7.35 -50.22
C GLU A 555 -8.46 6.51 -49.15
N GLU A 556 -8.12 5.29 -49.55
CA GLU A 556 -7.41 4.26 -48.78
C GLU A 556 -5.95 4.67 -48.53
N ALA A 557 -5.40 4.40 -47.34
CA ALA A 557 -4.05 3.82 -47.20
C ALA A 557 -3.65 3.57 -45.73
N GLU A 558 -3.25 2.31 -45.52
CA GLU A 558 -2.09 1.84 -44.76
C GLU A 558 -1.98 2.03 -43.24
N ALA A 559 -1.74 0.89 -42.60
CA ALA A 559 -1.51 0.72 -41.19
C ALA A 559 0.00 0.82 -40.88
N GLU A 560 0.39 1.81 -40.09
CA GLU A 560 1.62 1.82 -39.31
C GLU A 560 1.25 2.12 -37.85
N GLY A 561 1.65 1.32 -36.87
CA GLY A 561 2.99 1.39 -36.29
C GLY A 561 2.82 1.90 -34.86
N ALA A 562 3.07 1.05 -33.86
CA ALA A 562 2.75 1.30 -32.46
C ALA A 562 3.57 2.46 -31.86
N GLY A 563 2.99 3.66 -31.83
CA GLY A 563 3.55 4.84 -31.17
C GLY A 563 3.37 4.80 -29.65
N GLY A 564 4.48 4.86 -28.91
CA GLY A 564 4.48 5.05 -27.46
C GLY A 564 3.84 6.38 -27.07
N LEU A 565 3.06 6.37 -25.99
CA LEU A 565 2.43 7.57 -25.40
C LEU A 565 3.51 8.55 -24.90
N VAL A 566 3.88 9.50 -25.75
CA VAL A 566 4.60 10.72 -25.37
C VAL A 566 3.56 11.70 -24.84
N LEU A 567 3.74 12.18 -23.61
CA LEU A 567 2.91 13.26 -23.04
C LEU A 567 3.04 14.50 -23.94
N GLU A 568 1.99 15.30 -24.12
CA GLU A 568 2.10 16.62 -24.77
C GLU A 568 3.24 17.45 -24.12
N GLY A 569 4.25 17.80 -24.92
CA GLY A 569 5.49 18.45 -24.47
C GLY A 569 6.66 17.51 -24.13
N GLY A 570 6.50 16.19 -24.32
CA GLY A 570 7.56 15.21 -24.21
C GLY A 570 8.35 15.04 -25.51
N MET A 571 9.62 14.66 -25.36
CA MET A 571 10.55 14.42 -26.47
C MET A 571 10.03 13.27 -27.36
N LYS A 572 9.67 13.60 -28.61
CA LYS A 572 9.26 12.60 -29.61
C LYS A 572 10.47 11.72 -29.97
N PRO A 573 10.29 10.40 -30.18
CA PRO A 573 11.30 9.59 -30.86
C PRO A 573 11.61 10.27 -32.20
N ALA A 574 12.88 10.50 -32.48
CA ALA A 574 13.27 11.06 -33.76
C ALA A 574 12.96 10.02 -34.85
N ASP A 575 11.94 10.26 -35.66
CA ASP A 575 11.70 9.55 -36.91
C ASP A 575 12.89 9.80 -37.86
N GLU A 576 13.14 8.89 -38.79
CA GLU A 576 14.20 9.06 -39.81
C GLU A 576 13.77 10.18 -40.76
N LEU A 577 14.57 11.25 -40.83
CA LEU A 577 14.30 12.39 -41.70
C LEU A 577 15.15 12.30 -42.96
N ASP A 578 14.52 12.59 -44.09
CA ASP A 578 15.18 12.68 -45.38
C ASP A 578 15.93 14.01 -45.52
N ALA A 579 16.90 14.05 -46.44
CA ALA A 579 17.73 15.24 -46.69
C ALA A 579 16.94 16.46 -47.20
N GLU A 580 15.70 16.27 -47.67
CA GLU A 580 14.80 17.34 -48.13
C GLU A 580 14.04 18.01 -46.97
N ASP A 581 13.70 17.27 -45.91
CA ASP A 581 12.99 17.80 -44.75
C ASP A 581 13.90 18.73 -43.92
N VAL A 582 15.18 18.39 -43.81
CA VAL A 582 16.21 19.26 -43.20
C VAL A 582 16.37 20.58 -43.99
N GLN A 583 16.03 20.60 -45.28
CA GLN A 583 16.12 21.80 -46.13
C GLN A 583 14.90 22.71 -46.01
N GLN A 584 13.74 22.21 -45.57
CA GLN A 584 12.53 23.00 -45.37
C GLN A 584 12.42 23.63 -43.97
N MET A 585 13.31 23.27 -43.03
CA MET A 585 13.36 23.86 -41.69
C MET A 585 13.87 25.31 -41.79
N ASP A 586 12.94 26.27 -41.92
CA ASP A 586 13.24 27.69 -41.93
C ASP A 586 12.81 28.36 -40.62
N LEU A 587 13.78 28.97 -39.93
CA LEU A 587 13.65 29.58 -38.58
C LEU A 587 13.09 31.01 -38.61
N GLY A 588 12.73 31.52 -39.79
CA GLY A 588 12.52 32.94 -40.07
C GLY A 588 11.43 33.66 -39.25
N GLY A 589 10.53 32.95 -38.56
CA GLY A 589 9.50 33.59 -37.75
C GLY A 589 9.93 33.97 -36.32
N ILE A 590 10.99 33.37 -35.80
CA ILE A 590 11.29 33.35 -34.35
C ILE A 590 12.17 34.52 -33.93
N GLU A 591 13.17 34.84 -34.74
CA GLU A 591 14.14 35.88 -34.42
C GLU A 591 13.48 37.27 -34.47
N ASP A 592 12.60 37.49 -35.45
CA ASP A 592 11.87 38.75 -35.65
C ASP A 592 10.96 39.12 -34.48
N GLU A 593 10.31 38.15 -33.84
CA GLU A 593 9.46 38.41 -32.67
C GLU A 593 10.28 38.70 -31.41
N ILE A 594 11.41 38.00 -31.20
CA ILE A 594 12.26 38.23 -30.02
C ILE A 594 12.93 39.61 -30.10
N GLU A 595 13.41 40.01 -31.28
CA GLU A 595 14.01 41.33 -31.50
C GLU A 595 13.01 42.48 -31.28
N LYS A 596 11.75 42.29 -31.69
CA LYS A 596 10.67 43.27 -31.50
C LYS A 596 10.41 43.63 -30.02
N TYR A 597 10.51 42.65 -29.11
CA TYR A 597 10.25 42.87 -27.68
C TYR A 597 11.51 43.17 -26.84
N GLN A 598 12.71 42.84 -27.34
CA GLN A 598 13.95 43.39 -26.77
C GLN A 598 14.07 44.90 -27.02
N ALA A 599 13.60 45.37 -28.18
CA ALA A 599 13.64 46.80 -28.54
C ALA A 599 12.63 47.68 -27.78
N ASN A 600 11.50 47.12 -27.33
CA ASN A 600 10.43 47.86 -26.63
C ASN A 600 10.14 47.27 -25.23
N PRO A 601 10.86 47.65 -24.17
CA PRO A 601 10.51 47.25 -22.81
C PRO A 601 9.18 47.89 -22.36
N SER A 602 8.22 47.07 -21.93
CA SER A 602 6.90 47.50 -21.46
C SER A 602 6.95 48.41 -20.23
N THR A 603 5.98 49.32 -20.10
CA THR A 603 5.84 50.24 -18.96
C THR A 603 5.44 49.51 -17.67
N PRO A 604 5.82 50.02 -16.48
CA PRO A 604 5.49 49.42 -15.18
C PRO A 604 3.98 49.19 -14.96
N GLU A 605 3.14 50.02 -15.59
CA GLU A 605 1.68 49.92 -15.53
C GLU A 605 1.15 48.68 -16.28
N ALA A 606 1.76 48.31 -17.40
CA ALA A 606 1.42 47.09 -18.14
C ALA A 606 1.82 45.81 -17.38
N MET A 607 2.80 45.91 -16.46
CA MET A 607 3.22 44.79 -15.60
C MET A 607 2.25 44.51 -14.45
N SER A 608 1.38 45.47 -14.10
CA SER A 608 0.39 45.36 -13.04
C SER A 608 -0.92 44.69 -13.48
N LEU A 609 -1.10 44.50 -14.79
CA LEU A 609 -2.28 43.88 -15.38
C LEU A 609 -2.33 42.36 -15.08
N PRO A 610 -3.54 41.76 -14.97
CA PRO A 610 -3.71 40.32 -14.82
C PRO A 610 -3.03 39.52 -15.94
N ALA A 611 -2.34 38.43 -15.59
CA ALA A 611 -1.41 37.71 -16.46
C ALA A 611 -1.95 37.16 -17.80
N HIS A 612 -3.27 37.08 -18.00
CA HIS A 612 -3.89 36.68 -19.28
C HIS A 612 -4.02 37.86 -20.26
N LEU A 613 -3.79 39.09 -19.79
CA LEU A 613 -3.87 40.34 -20.56
C LEU A 613 -2.47 40.94 -20.82
N ASN A 614 -1.41 40.34 -20.26
CA ASN A 614 -0.04 40.81 -20.46
C ASN A 614 0.52 40.16 -21.72
N PRO A 615 0.66 40.89 -22.84
CA PRO A 615 1.20 40.33 -24.08
C PRO A 615 2.63 39.79 -23.88
N GLU A 616 3.38 40.42 -22.97
CA GLU A 616 4.73 39.99 -22.60
C GLU A 616 4.76 38.64 -21.88
N TYR A 617 3.74 38.32 -21.07
CA TYR A 617 3.67 37.02 -20.38
C TYR A 617 3.40 35.89 -21.38
N THR A 618 2.47 36.10 -22.31
CA THR A 618 2.15 35.15 -23.37
C THR A 618 3.37 34.87 -24.23
N LEU A 619 4.13 35.91 -24.58
CA LEU A 619 5.39 35.77 -25.32
C LEU A 619 6.45 35.00 -24.55
N ILE A 620 6.62 35.22 -23.24
CA ILE A 620 7.59 34.46 -22.43
C ILE A 620 7.23 32.97 -22.40
N VAL A 621 5.94 32.64 -22.30
CA VAL A 621 5.48 31.25 -22.35
C VAL A 621 5.70 30.64 -23.74
N GLN A 622 5.39 31.39 -24.81
CA GLN A 622 5.65 30.98 -26.19
C GLN A 622 7.15 30.75 -26.43
N ALA A 623 8.00 31.70 -26.03
CA ALA A 623 9.46 31.58 -26.13
C ALA A 623 9.99 30.36 -25.36
N ASN A 624 9.41 30.03 -24.21
CA ASN A 624 9.81 28.85 -23.45
C ASN A 624 9.35 27.53 -24.11
N ASN A 625 8.14 27.48 -24.66
CA ASN A 625 7.70 26.32 -25.45
C ASN A 625 8.59 26.12 -26.68
N LEU A 626 8.89 27.23 -27.36
CA LEU A 626 9.78 27.24 -28.51
C LEU A 626 11.20 26.77 -28.17
N SER A 627 11.70 27.09 -26.98
CA SER A 627 12.99 26.55 -26.52
C SER A 627 13.01 25.02 -26.46
N VAL A 628 11.87 24.38 -26.18
CA VAL A 628 11.75 22.92 -26.16
C VAL A 628 11.76 22.36 -27.58
N ASP A 629 11.06 23.05 -28.49
CA ASP A 629 11.02 22.66 -29.90
C ASP A 629 12.42 22.76 -30.53
N VAL A 630 13.15 23.86 -30.26
CA VAL A 630 14.55 24.02 -30.68
C VAL A 630 15.46 22.93 -30.09
N ASP A 631 15.27 22.54 -28.82
CA ASP A 631 16.05 21.45 -28.21
C ASP A 631 15.75 20.09 -28.89
N ASN A 632 14.50 19.84 -29.29
CA ASN A 632 14.12 18.64 -30.04
C ASN A 632 14.72 18.66 -31.46
N GLU A 633 14.67 19.79 -32.15
CA GLU A 633 15.26 19.99 -33.47
C GLU A 633 16.78 19.79 -33.44
N ILE A 634 17.48 20.29 -32.42
CA ILE A 634 18.93 20.06 -32.25
C ILE A 634 19.23 18.55 -32.15
N LEU A 635 18.41 17.77 -31.43
CA LEU A 635 18.62 16.32 -31.34
C LEU A 635 18.35 15.60 -32.66
N VAL A 636 17.34 16.04 -33.39
CA VAL A 636 16.99 15.54 -34.72
C VAL A 636 18.14 15.79 -35.71
N VAL A 637 18.64 17.03 -35.77
CA VAL A 637 19.78 17.40 -36.62
C VAL A 637 21.04 16.65 -36.19
N HIS A 638 21.28 16.50 -34.89
CA HIS A 638 22.39 15.69 -34.37
C HIS A 638 22.29 14.22 -34.80
N LYS A 639 21.10 13.61 -34.77
CA LYS A 639 20.86 12.24 -35.28
C LYS A 639 21.23 12.15 -36.76
N PHE A 640 20.74 13.09 -37.57
CA PHE A 640 21.05 13.16 -39.00
C PHE A 640 22.56 13.25 -39.27
N ILE A 641 23.26 14.17 -38.58
CA ILE A 641 24.72 14.34 -38.70
C ILE A 641 25.43 13.04 -38.30
N ARG A 642 25.02 12.43 -37.19
CA ARG A 642 25.62 11.19 -36.71
C ARG A 642 25.47 10.06 -37.72
N ASP A 643 24.26 9.82 -38.23
CA ASP A 643 23.97 8.67 -39.09
C ASP A 643 24.73 8.80 -40.44
N HIS A 644 24.85 10.02 -40.96
CA HIS A 644 25.61 10.30 -42.20
C HIS A 644 27.13 10.33 -41.98
N TYR A 645 27.61 10.81 -40.82
CA TYR A 645 29.04 10.88 -40.51
C TYR A 645 29.61 9.56 -39.97
N ALA A 646 28.77 8.61 -39.56
CA ALA A 646 29.17 7.27 -39.11
C ALA A 646 29.96 6.49 -40.17
N ALA A 647 29.71 6.74 -41.47
CA ALA A 647 30.50 6.13 -42.54
C ALA A 647 31.98 6.58 -42.54
N LYS A 648 32.26 7.79 -42.03
CA LYS A 648 33.62 8.33 -41.91
C LYS A 648 34.27 8.01 -40.57
N PHE A 649 33.54 8.20 -39.46
CA PHE A 649 34.11 7.98 -38.12
C PHE A 649 33.05 7.38 -37.17
N PRO A 650 32.81 6.06 -37.23
CA PRO A 650 31.74 5.42 -36.48
C PRO A 650 31.95 5.47 -34.97
N GLU A 651 33.21 5.48 -34.52
CA GLU A 651 33.52 5.50 -33.08
C GLU A 651 33.26 6.88 -32.43
N LEU A 652 33.13 7.96 -33.21
CA LEU A 652 33.02 9.32 -32.69
C LEU A 652 31.77 9.51 -31.80
N GLU A 653 30.66 8.84 -32.10
CA GLU A 653 29.43 8.90 -31.28
C GLU A 653 29.68 8.40 -29.85
N GLN A 654 30.45 7.31 -29.70
CA GLN A 654 30.73 6.73 -28.40
C GLN A 654 31.68 7.60 -27.57
N LEU A 655 32.54 8.36 -28.24
CA LEU A 655 33.54 9.23 -27.63
C LEU A 655 32.95 10.57 -27.19
N VAL A 656 32.06 11.15 -28.01
CA VAL A 656 31.47 12.47 -27.79
C VAL A 656 29.94 12.37 -27.82
N PRO A 657 29.28 12.17 -26.66
CA PRO A 657 27.82 12.05 -26.58
C PRO A 657 27.09 13.38 -26.46
N ASP A 658 27.80 14.49 -26.22
CA ASP A 658 27.18 15.81 -26.15
C ASP A 658 26.92 16.33 -27.57
N PRO A 659 25.66 16.65 -27.95
CA PRO A 659 25.33 17.02 -29.32
C PRO A 659 26.10 18.25 -29.82
N THR A 660 26.24 19.28 -28.98
CA THR A 660 26.90 20.53 -29.38
C THR A 660 28.40 20.32 -29.59
N GLN A 661 29.04 19.52 -28.73
CA GLN A 661 30.44 19.17 -28.87
C GLN A 661 30.67 18.22 -30.06
N TYR A 662 29.74 17.31 -30.33
CA TYR A 662 29.81 16.38 -31.47
C TYR A 662 29.78 17.14 -32.79
N VAL A 663 28.81 18.05 -32.98
CA VAL A 663 28.69 18.87 -34.19
C VAL A 663 29.96 19.71 -34.42
N ARG A 664 30.47 20.36 -33.37
CA ARG A 664 31.72 21.14 -33.46
C ARG A 664 32.94 20.26 -33.78
N ALA A 665 33.01 19.05 -33.23
CA ALA A 665 34.09 18.11 -33.54
C ALA A 665 34.03 17.62 -34.99
N VAL A 666 32.83 17.32 -35.50
CA VAL A 666 32.62 16.97 -36.92
C VAL A 666 33.06 18.11 -37.83
N ARG A 667 32.73 19.36 -37.49
CA ARG A 667 33.14 20.55 -38.26
C ARG A 667 34.66 20.70 -38.35
N VAL A 668 35.37 20.44 -37.25
CA VAL A 668 36.85 20.54 -37.21
C VAL A 668 37.53 19.36 -37.91
N LEU A 669 36.99 18.14 -37.77
CA LEU A 669 37.53 16.95 -38.45
C LEU A 669 37.31 16.99 -39.98
N ALA A 670 36.23 17.65 -40.41
CA ALA A 670 35.83 17.84 -41.80
C ALA A 670 35.82 16.53 -42.62
N ASN A 671 35.89 16.58 -43.95
CA ASN A 671 36.12 15.41 -44.82
C ASN A 671 37.62 15.23 -45.17
N THR A 672 38.53 15.48 -44.22
CA THR A 672 39.98 15.29 -44.42
C THR A 672 40.37 13.80 -44.44
N GLU A 673 41.40 13.44 -45.23
CA GLU A 673 41.92 12.07 -45.33
C GLU A 673 42.61 11.59 -44.04
N ASP A 674 43.22 12.51 -43.29
CA ASP A 674 43.97 12.21 -42.07
C ASP A 674 43.36 12.98 -40.88
N PRO A 675 42.49 12.34 -40.07
CA PRO A 675 41.83 12.97 -38.93
C PRO A 675 42.79 13.38 -37.81
N THR A 676 44.05 12.91 -37.83
CA THR A 676 45.05 13.24 -36.78
C THR A 676 45.61 14.65 -36.88
N LYS A 677 45.47 15.29 -38.04
CA LYS A 677 45.98 16.65 -38.31
C LYS A 677 45.02 17.76 -37.88
N ALA A 678 43.79 17.41 -37.49
CA ALA A 678 42.78 18.37 -37.07
C ALA A 678 43.06 18.87 -35.64
N ASP A 679 43.05 20.19 -35.44
CA ASP A 679 43.24 20.78 -34.12
C ASP A 679 41.92 20.82 -33.33
N LEU A 680 41.71 19.79 -32.52
CA LEU A 680 40.54 19.68 -31.65
C LEU A 680 40.69 20.46 -30.32
N ALA A 681 41.82 21.16 -30.12
CA ALA A 681 42.05 21.95 -28.92
C ALA A 681 41.05 23.12 -28.83
N GLY A 682 40.35 23.22 -27.70
CA GLY A 682 39.34 24.26 -27.46
C GLY A 682 37.90 23.85 -27.81
N VAL A 683 37.71 22.76 -28.55
CA VAL A 683 36.37 22.17 -28.79
C VAL A 683 36.06 21.06 -27.78
N LEU A 684 37.02 20.15 -27.58
CA LEU A 684 36.86 18.99 -26.69
C LEU A 684 37.81 19.07 -25.49
N PRO A 685 37.47 18.48 -24.33
CA PRO A 685 38.39 18.35 -23.21
C PRO A 685 39.64 17.55 -23.61
N PRO A 686 40.84 17.85 -23.08
CA PRO A 686 42.09 17.20 -23.49
C PRO A 686 42.07 15.66 -23.39
N ALA A 687 41.36 15.10 -22.41
CA ALA A 687 41.20 13.66 -22.26
C ALA A 687 40.41 13.02 -23.41
N VAL A 688 39.36 13.71 -23.88
CA VAL A 688 38.55 13.27 -25.01
C VAL A 688 39.33 13.42 -26.31
N VAL A 689 40.07 14.53 -26.49
CA VAL A 689 40.97 14.73 -27.64
C VAL A 689 41.96 13.58 -27.80
N MET A 690 42.60 13.14 -26.71
CA MET A 690 43.51 11.98 -26.75
C MET A 690 42.80 10.69 -27.16
N SER A 691 41.58 10.45 -26.65
CA SER A 691 40.81 9.26 -27.01
C SER A 691 40.37 9.27 -28.48
N VAL A 692 39.97 10.45 -28.98
CA VAL A 692 39.61 10.65 -30.39
C VAL A 692 40.83 10.46 -31.29
N LEU A 693 42.01 10.99 -30.90
CA LEU A 693 43.24 10.82 -31.67
C LEU A 693 43.69 9.36 -31.72
N ILE A 694 43.66 8.64 -30.58
CA ILE A 694 44.01 7.21 -30.54
C ILE A 694 43.06 6.39 -31.40
N THR A 695 41.75 6.61 -31.26
CA THR A 695 40.75 5.87 -32.06
C THR A 695 40.81 6.23 -33.53
N ALA A 696 41.13 7.49 -33.86
CA ALA A 696 41.36 7.95 -35.22
C ALA A 696 42.57 7.25 -35.89
N THR A 697 43.59 6.80 -35.14
CA THR A 697 44.70 6.00 -35.72
C THR A 697 44.29 4.57 -36.08
N THR A 698 43.19 4.05 -35.52
CA THR A 698 42.71 2.67 -35.73
C THR A 698 41.33 2.61 -36.39
N THR A 699 40.73 3.74 -36.76
CA THR A 699 39.39 3.78 -37.34
C THR A 699 39.40 3.20 -38.76
N SER A 700 38.30 2.55 -39.12
CA SER A 700 38.13 1.85 -40.40
C SER A 700 37.20 2.58 -41.38
N GLY A 701 36.92 3.87 -41.12
CA GLY A 701 35.99 4.66 -41.93
C GLY A 701 36.51 5.06 -43.31
N GLN A 702 35.59 5.52 -44.15
CA GLN A 702 35.84 5.93 -45.54
C GLN A 702 35.54 7.42 -45.73
N THR A 703 36.19 8.06 -46.72
CA THR A 703 35.89 9.45 -47.10
C THR A 703 34.49 9.55 -47.69
N LEU A 704 33.72 10.56 -47.28
CA LEU A 704 32.36 10.79 -47.80
C LEU A 704 32.42 11.37 -49.22
N SER A 705 31.39 11.11 -50.03
CA SER A 705 31.24 11.81 -51.32
C SER A 705 30.97 13.30 -51.11
N GLU A 706 31.31 14.14 -52.10
CA GLU A 706 31.14 15.60 -52.01
C GLU A 706 29.67 16.00 -51.75
N ALA A 707 28.71 15.28 -52.35
CA ALA A 707 27.28 15.50 -52.12
C ALA A 707 26.86 15.15 -50.67
N GLN A 708 27.37 14.05 -50.12
CA GLN A 708 27.10 13.64 -48.73
C GLN A 708 27.75 14.60 -47.73
N TRP A 709 28.99 15.04 -47.99
CA TRP A 709 29.67 16.02 -47.15
C TRP A 709 28.94 17.37 -47.15
N ALA A 710 28.51 17.85 -48.32
CA ALA A 710 27.76 19.11 -48.43
C ALA A 710 26.42 19.07 -47.66
N ALA A 711 25.76 17.90 -47.60
CA ALA A 711 24.56 17.71 -46.79
C ALA A 711 24.88 17.76 -45.28
N VAL A 712 25.96 17.12 -44.83
CA VAL A 712 26.42 17.16 -43.44
C VAL A 712 26.85 18.57 -43.02
N GLU A 713 27.60 19.27 -43.87
CA GLU A 713 28.07 20.64 -43.61
C GLU A 713 26.90 21.62 -43.45
N LYS A 714 25.89 21.54 -44.32
CA LYS A 714 24.65 22.32 -44.17
C LYS A 714 23.90 21.99 -42.88
N ALA A 715 23.83 20.72 -42.49
CA ALA A 715 23.21 20.32 -41.23
C ALA A 715 23.99 20.85 -40.01
N CYS A 716 25.32 20.92 -40.08
CA CYS A 716 26.13 21.57 -39.04
C CYS A 716 25.84 23.07 -38.93
N ASP A 717 25.72 23.79 -40.05
CA ASP A 717 25.37 25.22 -40.03
C ASP A 717 23.96 25.47 -39.47
N LEU A 718 22.99 24.60 -39.79
CA LEU A 718 21.65 24.66 -39.20
C LEU A 718 21.71 24.44 -37.68
N ALA A 719 22.48 23.45 -37.21
CA ALA A 719 22.66 23.18 -35.78
C ALA A 719 23.27 24.38 -35.03
N ASP A 720 24.26 25.06 -35.62
CA ASP A 720 24.86 26.26 -35.03
C ASP A 720 23.84 27.43 -34.95
N LYS A 721 23.02 27.63 -36.00
CA LYS A 721 21.93 28.62 -35.97
C LYS A 721 20.89 28.32 -34.88
N LEU A 722 20.51 27.05 -34.73
CA LEU A 722 19.58 26.60 -33.68
C LEU A 722 20.16 26.85 -32.28
N GLU A 723 21.44 26.58 -32.05
CA GLU A 723 22.09 26.84 -30.77
C GLU A 723 22.21 28.36 -30.47
N GLU A 724 22.44 29.20 -31.49
CA GLU A 724 22.38 30.65 -31.34
C GLU A 724 20.98 31.15 -30.98
N ALA A 725 19.94 30.66 -31.67
CA ALA A 725 18.55 30.97 -31.37
C ALA A 725 18.16 30.53 -29.95
N ARG A 726 18.54 29.30 -29.55
CA ARG A 726 18.37 28.77 -28.20
C ARG A 726 18.99 29.68 -27.15
N LYS A 727 20.22 30.16 -27.39
CA LYS A 727 20.92 31.07 -26.49
C LYS A 727 20.21 32.43 -26.39
N LYS A 728 19.73 32.98 -27.52
CA LYS A 728 18.93 34.23 -27.52
C LYS A 728 17.65 34.08 -26.70
N ILE A 729 16.89 33.00 -26.92
CA ILE A 729 15.67 32.67 -26.16
C ILE A 729 15.98 32.53 -24.66
N PHE A 730 17.04 31.80 -24.31
CA PHE A 730 17.46 31.60 -22.93
C PHE A 730 17.79 32.92 -22.22
N MET A 731 18.55 33.80 -22.88
CA MET A 731 18.91 35.12 -22.32
C MET A 731 17.67 36.00 -22.11
N TYR A 732 16.72 35.95 -23.06
CA TYR A 732 15.45 36.65 -22.94
C TYR A 732 14.63 36.15 -21.74
N VAL A 733 14.39 34.84 -21.65
CA VAL A 733 13.63 34.21 -20.55
C VAL A 733 14.30 34.45 -19.20
N SER A 734 15.64 34.39 -19.13
CA SER A 734 16.39 34.68 -17.90
C SER A 734 16.20 36.12 -17.42
N SER A 735 16.17 37.10 -18.34
CA SER A 735 15.95 38.51 -18.01
C SER A 735 14.55 38.78 -17.43
N ARG A 736 13.55 37.99 -17.84
CA ARG A 736 12.14 38.12 -17.40
C ARG A 736 11.72 37.07 -16.37
N MET A 737 12.67 36.32 -15.82
CA MET A 737 12.36 35.22 -14.90
C MET A 737 11.73 35.69 -13.58
N ASN A 738 12.08 36.89 -13.09
CA ASN A 738 11.46 37.46 -11.89
C ASN A 738 9.95 37.73 -12.05
N VAL A 739 9.48 37.93 -13.29
CA VAL A 739 8.04 38.10 -13.59
C VAL A 739 7.36 36.74 -13.71
N LEU A 740 8.06 35.75 -14.27
CA LEU A 740 7.51 34.42 -14.53
C LEU A 740 7.47 33.53 -13.29
N ALA A 741 8.57 33.46 -12.54
CA ALA A 741 8.77 32.58 -11.40
C ALA A 741 9.62 33.29 -10.31
N PRO A 742 9.03 34.26 -9.58
CA PRO A 742 9.74 35.02 -8.55
C PRO A 742 10.21 34.14 -7.38
N ASN A 743 9.38 33.19 -6.92
CA ASN A 743 9.74 32.37 -5.76
C ASN A 743 10.84 31.35 -6.10
N LEU A 744 10.80 30.76 -7.29
CA LEU A 744 11.86 29.86 -7.75
C LEU A 744 13.20 30.61 -7.94
N SER A 745 13.15 31.83 -8.48
CA SER A 745 14.33 32.67 -8.71
C SER A 745 15.00 33.08 -7.40
N ALA A 746 14.24 33.37 -6.34
CA ALA A 746 14.79 33.68 -5.03
C ALA A 746 15.65 32.53 -4.45
N ILE A 747 15.27 31.28 -4.72
CA ILE A 747 15.99 30.10 -4.19
C ILE A 747 17.25 29.80 -5.01
N VAL A 748 17.12 29.63 -6.33
CA VAL A 748 18.20 29.05 -7.18
C VAL A 748 18.90 30.09 -8.06
N GLY A 749 18.38 31.31 -8.13
CA GLY A 749 18.81 32.35 -9.06
C GLY A 749 18.11 32.26 -10.42
N THR A 750 18.02 33.40 -11.11
CA THR A 750 17.28 33.55 -12.38
C THR A 750 17.86 32.70 -13.51
N THR A 751 19.18 32.56 -13.58
CA THR A 751 19.88 31.78 -14.61
C THR A 751 19.62 30.28 -14.45
N THR A 752 19.73 29.77 -13.22
CA THR A 752 19.46 28.36 -12.93
C THR A 752 17.97 28.05 -13.03
N ALA A 753 17.09 28.98 -12.61
CA ALA A 753 15.65 28.85 -12.78
C ALA A 753 15.27 28.75 -14.27
N ALA A 754 15.85 29.59 -15.14
CA ALA A 754 15.65 29.51 -16.59
C ALA A 754 16.09 28.15 -17.15
N LYS A 755 17.23 27.62 -16.73
CA LYS A 755 17.70 26.28 -17.16
C LYS A 755 16.75 25.17 -16.72
N LEU A 756 16.21 25.26 -15.50
CA LEU A 756 15.26 24.30 -14.96
C LEU A 756 13.93 24.37 -15.70
N LEU A 757 13.43 25.56 -16.01
CA LEU A 757 12.19 25.74 -16.78
C LEU A 757 12.36 25.25 -18.22
N GLY A 758 13.46 25.59 -18.90
CA GLY A 758 13.71 25.17 -20.28
C GLY A 758 13.71 23.65 -20.42
N VAL A 759 14.52 22.95 -19.60
CA VAL A 759 14.59 21.48 -19.66
C VAL A 759 13.33 20.78 -19.14
N ALA A 760 12.57 21.42 -18.24
CA ALA A 760 11.31 20.85 -17.78
C ALA A 760 10.16 21.04 -18.78
N GLY A 761 10.28 21.96 -19.76
CA GLY A 761 9.17 22.38 -20.62
C GLY A 761 8.23 23.39 -19.96
N GLY A 762 8.75 24.19 -19.04
CA GLY A 762 8.06 25.28 -18.37
C GLY A 762 7.53 24.99 -16.97
N LEU A 763 6.83 25.98 -16.43
CA LEU A 763 6.45 26.01 -15.01
C LEU A 763 5.43 24.93 -14.64
N GLY A 764 4.47 24.64 -15.54
CA GLY A 764 3.44 23.62 -15.33
C GLY A 764 4.03 22.20 -15.20
N PRO A 765 4.82 21.73 -16.19
CA PRO A 765 5.54 20.46 -16.09
C PRO A 765 6.49 20.40 -14.89
N LEU A 766 7.26 21.47 -14.62
CA LEU A 766 8.19 21.53 -13.49
C LEU A 766 7.48 21.35 -12.14
N ALA A 767 6.29 21.95 -11.97
CA ALA A 767 5.47 21.79 -10.76
C ALA A 767 4.95 20.36 -10.56
N LYS A 768 4.68 19.64 -11.66
CA LYS A 768 4.25 18.22 -11.65
C LYS A 768 5.42 17.27 -11.39
N MET A 769 6.66 17.66 -11.69
CA MET A 769 7.83 16.81 -11.45
C MET A 769 8.08 16.55 -9.95
N PRO A 770 8.45 15.32 -9.57
CA PRO A 770 8.86 15.04 -8.20
C PRO A 770 10.25 15.64 -7.90
N SER A 771 10.49 15.99 -6.64
CA SER A 771 11.75 16.61 -6.18
C SER A 771 13.00 15.75 -6.43
N CYS A 772 12.84 14.43 -6.54
CA CYS A 772 13.93 13.52 -6.86
C CYS A 772 14.43 13.67 -8.30
N ASN A 773 13.59 14.12 -9.23
CA ASN A 773 13.98 14.32 -10.63
C ASN A 773 14.56 15.73 -10.82
N VAL A 774 14.01 16.73 -10.14
CA VAL A 774 14.40 18.15 -10.32
C VAL A 774 15.88 18.40 -10.00
N HIS A 775 16.43 17.77 -8.95
CA HIS A 775 17.85 17.94 -8.64
C HIS A 775 18.80 17.22 -9.62
N LEU A 776 18.27 16.30 -10.44
CA LEU A 776 18.99 15.58 -11.49
C LEU A 776 18.85 16.24 -12.86
N LEU A 777 17.99 17.27 -13.01
CA LEU A 777 17.85 17.99 -14.28
C LEU A 777 19.19 18.62 -14.67
N GLY A 778 19.61 18.40 -15.92
CA GLY A 778 20.92 18.81 -16.43
C GLY A 778 22.09 17.92 -16.02
N ALA A 779 21.87 16.79 -15.35
CA ALA A 779 22.93 15.85 -15.04
C ALA A 779 23.40 15.12 -16.30
N GLN A 780 24.67 15.29 -16.67
CA GLN A 780 25.27 14.64 -17.83
C GLN A 780 25.43 13.13 -17.59
N LYS A 781 25.18 12.33 -18.63
CA LYS A 781 25.40 10.88 -18.58
C LYS A 781 26.90 10.61 -18.46
N LYS A 782 27.27 9.73 -17.53
CA LYS A 782 28.68 9.37 -17.32
C LYS A 782 29.22 8.66 -18.56
N ILE A 783 30.25 9.23 -19.16
CA ILE A 783 31.08 8.55 -20.13
C ILE A 783 32.14 7.76 -19.36
N ALA A 784 32.21 6.45 -19.59
CA ALA A 784 33.23 5.59 -18.98
C ALA A 784 34.58 5.66 -19.73
N LEU A 785 34.85 6.77 -20.43
CA LEU A 785 36.08 7.00 -21.16
C LEU A 785 37.08 7.73 -20.25
N GLY A 786 38.12 7.00 -19.83
CA GLY A 786 39.24 7.49 -19.04
C GLY A 786 39.45 6.77 -17.71
N PHE A 787 40.72 6.60 -17.32
CA PHE A 787 41.16 5.97 -16.07
C PHE A 787 40.92 6.82 -14.80
N SER A 788 40.34 8.02 -14.92
CA SER A 788 40.19 8.94 -13.80
C SER A 788 38.91 8.67 -12.99
N THR A 789 39.08 8.31 -11.71
CA THR A 789 38.00 8.27 -10.70
C THR A 789 37.51 9.66 -10.28
N PHE A 790 38.22 10.73 -10.67
CA PHE A 790 38.05 12.07 -10.14
C PHE A 790 37.12 12.99 -10.95
N THR A 791 36.80 12.69 -12.20
CA THR A 791 36.41 13.75 -13.14
C THR A 791 34.94 14.19 -13.09
N GLN A 792 33.98 13.39 -12.61
CA GLN A 792 32.60 13.87 -12.45
C GLN A 792 31.87 13.20 -11.27
N ARG A 793 31.38 14.04 -10.35
CA ARG A 793 30.52 13.59 -9.24
C ARG A 793 29.17 13.15 -9.80
N ARG A 794 28.70 11.97 -9.38
CA ARG A 794 27.38 11.45 -9.77
C ARG A 794 26.28 12.41 -9.29
N HIS A 795 25.20 12.50 -10.09
CA HIS A 795 23.98 13.24 -9.73
C HIS A 795 24.18 14.75 -9.60
N THR A 796 25.09 15.34 -10.39
CA THR A 796 25.31 16.80 -10.43
C THR A 796 24.55 17.41 -11.60
N GLY A 797 23.44 18.11 -11.31
CA GLY A 797 22.61 18.80 -12.31
C GLY A 797 22.68 20.33 -12.18
N PHE A 798 21.75 21.06 -12.80
CA PHE A 798 21.70 22.53 -12.75
C PHE A 798 21.56 23.07 -11.33
N VAL A 799 20.74 22.41 -10.49
CA VAL A 799 20.61 22.79 -9.08
C VAL A 799 21.96 22.78 -8.39
N PHE A 800 22.85 21.82 -8.70
CA PHE A 800 24.18 21.76 -8.11
C PHE A 800 25.06 22.97 -8.48
N GLN A 801 24.84 23.59 -9.65
CA GLN A 801 25.56 24.79 -10.10
C GLN A 801 25.09 26.08 -9.42
N SER A 802 24.02 26.03 -8.62
CA SER A 802 23.54 27.21 -7.90
C SER A 802 24.55 27.67 -6.85
N ASP A 803 24.62 28.98 -6.67
CA ASP A 803 25.58 29.62 -5.76
C ASP A 803 25.45 29.10 -4.33
N LEU A 804 24.22 28.84 -3.88
CA LEU A 804 23.92 28.32 -2.54
C LEU A 804 24.60 26.97 -2.26
N ILE A 805 24.70 26.10 -3.26
CA ILE A 805 25.36 24.79 -3.12
C ILE A 805 26.86 24.92 -3.33
N GLN A 806 27.31 25.76 -4.25
CA GLN A 806 28.75 25.98 -4.48
C GLN A 806 29.45 26.60 -3.26
N GLN A 807 28.75 27.45 -2.51
CA GLN A 807 29.25 28.02 -1.25
C GLN A 807 29.26 27.00 -0.10
N THR A 808 28.49 25.92 -0.19
CA THR A 808 28.45 24.88 0.84
C THR A 808 29.71 24.00 0.77
N PRO A 809 30.30 23.59 1.93
CA PRO A 809 31.41 22.65 1.96
C PRO A 809 31.14 21.35 1.18
N PRO A 810 32.13 20.78 0.46
CA PRO A 810 31.93 19.69 -0.50
C PRO A 810 31.32 18.42 0.10
N GLU A 811 31.48 18.20 1.41
CA GLU A 811 30.91 17.05 2.13
C GLU A 811 29.38 17.12 2.21
N TYR A 812 28.81 18.32 2.27
CA TYR A 812 27.38 18.53 2.46
C TYR A 812 26.64 18.92 1.17
N GLN A 813 27.36 19.30 0.11
CA GLN A 813 26.78 19.74 -1.17
C GLN A 813 25.69 18.79 -1.71
N LEU A 814 25.92 17.47 -1.69
CA LEU A 814 24.93 16.48 -2.17
C LEU A 814 23.68 16.40 -1.29
N LYS A 815 23.82 16.63 0.02
CA LYS A 815 22.68 16.64 0.96
C LYS A 815 21.85 17.91 0.76
N VAL A 816 22.51 19.06 0.64
CA VAL A 816 21.89 20.36 0.40
C VAL A 816 21.21 20.40 -0.96
N GLN A 817 21.82 19.83 -2.01
CA GLN A 817 21.23 19.73 -3.35
C GLN A 817 19.84 19.08 -3.36
N ARG A 818 19.63 18.02 -2.55
CA ARG A 818 18.31 17.38 -2.42
C ARG A 818 17.30 18.29 -1.74
N THR A 819 17.73 19.03 -0.71
CA THR A 819 16.90 20.01 -0.02
C THR A 819 16.50 21.16 -0.94
N VAL A 820 17.46 21.73 -1.68
CA VAL A 820 17.21 22.80 -2.66
C VAL A 820 16.27 22.33 -3.76
N GLY A 821 16.48 21.14 -4.34
CA GLY A 821 15.58 20.58 -5.34
C GLY A 821 14.15 20.40 -4.82
N ALA A 822 13.99 19.96 -3.56
CA ALA A 822 12.66 19.84 -2.93
C ALA A 822 11.98 21.18 -2.71
N LYS A 823 12.71 22.20 -2.22
CA LYS A 823 12.15 23.54 -2.02
C LYS A 823 11.87 24.26 -3.34
N SER A 824 12.68 24.01 -4.37
CA SER A 824 12.47 24.53 -5.73
C SER A 824 11.16 24.04 -6.33
N VAL A 825 10.79 22.76 -6.15
CA VAL A 825 9.49 22.23 -6.59
C VAL A 825 8.32 22.90 -5.86
N LEU A 826 8.45 23.15 -4.55
CA LEU A 826 7.42 23.85 -3.78
C LEU A 826 7.25 25.30 -4.25
N ALA A 827 8.36 26.00 -4.50
CA ALA A 827 8.35 27.34 -5.07
C ALA A 827 7.71 27.36 -6.47
N ALA A 828 8.08 26.41 -7.35
CA ALA A 828 7.49 26.29 -8.68
C ALA A 828 5.97 26.05 -8.64
N ARG A 829 5.47 25.28 -7.66
CA ARG A 829 4.03 25.07 -7.45
C ARG A 829 3.33 26.34 -6.97
N MET A 830 3.96 27.13 -6.10
CA MET A 830 3.43 28.42 -5.66
C MET A 830 3.44 29.46 -6.78
N ASP A 831 4.48 29.47 -7.61
CA ASP A 831 4.57 30.32 -8.80
C ASP A 831 3.50 29.95 -9.84
N LEU A 832 3.14 28.65 -9.95
CA LEU A 832 2.06 28.21 -10.84
C LEU A 832 0.68 28.64 -10.35
N GLU A 833 0.41 28.53 -9.04
CA GLU A 833 -0.85 28.96 -8.42
C GLU A 833 -0.98 30.49 -8.34
N ARG A 834 0.15 31.21 -8.39
CA ARG A 834 0.25 32.69 -8.46
C ARG A 834 -0.38 33.45 -7.29
N THR A 835 -0.50 32.82 -6.12
CA THR A 835 -1.07 33.44 -4.90
C THR A 835 -0.13 34.45 -4.23
N ARG A 836 1.19 34.24 -4.33
CA ARG A 836 2.22 35.14 -3.79
C ARG A 836 3.24 35.48 -4.87
N ARG A 837 3.13 36.67 -5.47
CA ARG A 837 4.01 37.13 -6.57
C ARG A 837 5.21 37.95 -6.14
N ASP A 838 5.29 38.32 -4.87
CA ASP A 838 6.33 39.23 -4.36
C ASP A 838 7.68 38.52 -4.14
N GLY A 839 7.77 37.21 -4.40
CA GLY A 839 8.97 36.40 -4.12
C GLY A 839 9.20 36.09 -2.64
N SER A 840 8.38 36.64 -1.73
CA SER A 840 8.51 36.48 -0.27
C SER A 840 8.50 35.02 0.18
N TYR A 841 7.69 34.17 -0.46
CA TYR A 841 7.67 32.74 -0.14
C TYR A 841 8.97 32.03 -0.55
N GLY A 842 9.56 32.41 -1.68
CA GLY A 842 10.88 31.94 -2.10
C GLY A 842 11.96 32.32 -1.08
N GLU A 843 11.90 33.54 -0.54
CA GLU A 843 12.85 34.02 0.46
C GLU A 843 12.70 33.29 1.81
N GLU A 844 11.47 33.07 2.29
CA GLU A 844 11.23 32.23 3.47
C GLU A 844 11.78 30.80 3.31
N LEU A 845 11.67 30.24 2.09
CA LEU A 845 12.22 28.92 1.78
C LEU A 845 13.74 28.95 1.71
N ARG A 846 14.33 30.03 1.18
CA ARG A 846 15.77 30.25 1.12
C ARG A 846 16.36 30.33 2.53
N GLU A 847 15.77 31.12 3.42
CA GLU A 847 16.20 31.25 4.82
C GLU A 847 16.18 29.89 5.54
N LYS A 848 15.16 29.06 5.28
CA LYS A 848 15.09 27.69 5.81
C LYS A 848 16.22 26.80 5.29
N ILE A 849 16.67 26.98 4.05
CA ILE A 849 17.80 26.24 3.48
C ILE A 849 19.11 26.72 4.12
N GLU A 850 19.31 28.03 4.27
CA GLU A 850 20.49 28.61 4.90
C GLU A 850 20.64 28.13 6.36
N LYS A 851 19.56 28.20 7.17
CA LYS A 851 19.54 27.63 8.53
C LYS A 851 19.84 26.13 8.57
N HIS A 852 19.47 25.39 7.52
CA HIS A 852 19.80 23.97 7.40
C HIS A 852 21.28 23.76 7.09
N ILE A 853 21.86 24.58 6.21
CA ILE A 853 23.29 24.56 5.89
C ILE A 853 24.10 24.86 7.15
N ASP A 854 23.73 25.89 7.91
CA ASP A 854 24.42 26.26 9.16
C ASP A 854 24.40 25.12 10.18
N ARG A 855 23.25 24.45 10.32
CA ARG A 855 23.14 23.28 11.21
C ARG A 855 24.02 22.11 10.76
N LEU A 856 24.22 21.93 9.45
CA LEU A 856 25.12 20.88 8.92
C LEU A 856 26.59 21.26 9.08
N ALA A 857 26.91 22.55 8.98
CA ALA A 857 28.26 23.07 9.17
C ALA A 857 28.67 23.11 10.66
N ALA A 858 27.70 23.19 11.58
CA ALA A 858 27.96 23.14 13.01
C ALA A 858 28.58 21.78 13.42
N PRO A 859 29.75 21.78 14.09
CA PRO A 859 30.35 20.54 14.57
C PRO A 859 29.47 19.87 15.63
N PRO A 860 29.46 18.53 15.71
CA PRO A 860 28.73 17.84 16.77
C PRO A 860 29.30 18.25 18.14
N PRO A 861 28.46 18.34 19.18
CA PRO A 861 28.94 18.63 20.52
C PRO A 861 29.99 17.60 20.92
N ALA A 862 31.05 18.06 21.59
CA ALA A 862 32.14 17.18 22.01
C ALA A 862 31.59 16.04 22.88
N LYS A 863 31.91 14.80 22.51
CA LYS A 863 31.51 13.63 23.31
C LYS A 863 32.17 13.74 24.68
N VAL A 864 31.37 13.86 25.74
CA VAL A 864 31.88 13.75 27.11
C VAL A 864 32.54 12.37 27.24
N THR A 865 33.82 12.34 27.64
CA THR A 865 34.53 11.10 27.91
C THR A 865 33.88 10.42 29.11
N LYS A 866 33.00 9.46 28.85
CA LYS A 866 32.34 8.69 29.89
C LYS A 866 33.41 8.00 30.74
N ALA A 867 33.47 8.32 32.03
CA ALA A 867 34.35 7.65 32.96
C ALA A 867 34.09 6.13 32.89
N LEU A 868 35.16 5.35 32.90
CA LEU A 868 35.03 3.90 32.97
C LEU A 868 34.16 3.54 34.18
N PRO A 869 33.27 2.55 34.07
CA PRO A 869 32.56 2.03 35.23
C PRO A 869 33.57 1.65 36.31
N LEU A 870 33.26 1.94 37.57
CA LEU A 870 34.07 1.52 38.71
C LEU A 870 34.34 0.00 38.59
N PRO A 871 35.62 -0.44 38.59
CA PRO A 871 35.95 -1.85 38.58
C PRO A 871 35.31 -2.53 39.79
N ASN A 872 34.26 -3.32 39.55
CA ASN A 872 33.56 -4.07 40.59
C ASN A 872 33.80 -5.56 40.34
N ASP A 873 34.64 -6.16 41.18
CA ASP A 873 34.94 -7.59 41.18
C ASP A 873 33.84 -8.45 41.83
N GLY A 874 32.65 -7.87 42.02
CA GLY A 874 31.47 -8.57 42.52
C GLY A 874 31.18 -9.86 41.75
N PRO A 875 30.45 -10.80 42.38
CA PRO A 875 30.22 -12.13 41.84
C PRO A 875 29.60 -12.06 40.44
N LYS A 876 30.30 -12.62 39.45
CA LYS A 876 29.85 -12.65 38.05
C LYS A 876 28.50 -13.36 37.95
N LYS A 877 27.51 -12.71 37.34
CA LYS A 877 26.20 -13.32 37.07
C LYS A 877 26.38 -14.56 36.19
N ARG A 878 26.24 -15.74 36.79
CA ARG A 878 26.26 -17.03 36.07
C ARG A 878 24.91 -17.23 35.39
N ARG A 879 24.90 -17.16 34.05
CA ARG A 879 23.72 -17.45 33.23
C ARG A 879 24.03 -18.64 32.32
N GLY A 880 23.21 -19.69 32.45
CA GLY A 880 23.32 -20.94 31.68
C GLY A 880 22.07 -21.16 30.83
N GLY A 881 22.03 -20.56 29.64
CA GLY A 881 20.95 -20.76 28.67
C GLY A 881 21.47 -20.72 27.24
N LYS A 882 20.77 -21.39 26.30
CA LYS A 882 21.20 -21.55 24.90
C LYS A 882 21.66 -20.22 24.25
N ARG A 883 20.95 -19.12 24.49
CA ARG A 883 21.30 -17.77 23.98
C ARG A 883 22.60 -17.18 24.53
N GLN A 884 23.00 -17.57 25.73
CA GLN A 884 24.28 -17.18 26.35
C GLN A 884 25.39 -18.20 26.04
N VAL A 885 25.02 -19.47 25.83
CA VAL A 885 25.95 -20.54 25.46
C VAL A 885 26.46 -20.35 24.03
N ILE A 886 25.62 -20.03 23.05
CA ILE A 886 26.07 -19.81 21.65
C ILE A 886 27.18 -18.74 21.53
N PRO A 887 27.03 -17.51 22.08
CA PRO A 887 28.11 -16.53 22.04
C PRO A 887 29.30 -16.96 22.90
N LYS A 888 29.08 -17.59 24.06
CA LYS A 888 30.19 -18.14 24.87
C LYS A 888 30.95 -19.23 24.11
N GLU A 889 30.30 -20.13 23.39
CA GLU A 889 30.90 -21.17 22.54
C GLU A 889 31.68 -20.54 21.37
N ALA A 890 31.17 -19.44 20.79
CA ALA A 890 31.87 -18.72 19.72
C ALA A 890 33.19 -18.07 20.18
N TYR A 891 33.29 -17.67 21.45
CA TYR A 891 34.50 -17.07 22.04
C TYR A 891 35.31 -18.04 22.91
N ALA A 892 34.75 -19.19 23.28
CA ALA A 892 35.43 -20.19 24.10
C ALA A 892 36.48 -20.94 23.28
N GLN A 893 37.51 -21.43 23.99
CA GLN A 893 38.47 -22.35 23.38
C GLN A 893 37.76 -23.64 22.98
N THR A 894 37.85 -23.99 21.70
CA THR A 894 37.31 -25.25 21.15
C THR A 894 38.04 -26.45 21.75
N GLU A 895 37.42 -27.63 21.76
CA GLU A 895 38.06 -28.84 22.26
C GLU A 895 39.35 -29.18 21.48
N LEU A 896 39.36 -28.94 20.17
CA LEU A 896 40.56 -29.06 19.34
C LEU A 896 41.66 -28.10 19.83
N ARG A 897 41.32 -26.84 20.15
CA ARG A 897 42.30 -25.89 20.70
C ARG A 897 42.77 -26.27 22.11
N LYS A 898 41.91 -26.88 22.93
CA LYS A 898 42.30 -27.42 24.25
C LYS A 898 43.26 -28.60 24.11
N LEU A 899 43.07 -29.48 23.13
CA LEU A 899 44.01 -30.57 22.81
C LEU A 899 45.32 -30.04 22.27
N GLN A 900 45.29 -28.96 21.47
CA GLN A 900 46.52 -28.27 21.05
C GLN A 900 47.32 -27.75 22.22
N ASN A 901 46.63 -27.19 23.23
CA ASN A 901 47.25 -26.64 24.43
C ASN A 901 47.74 -27.72 25.41
N ARG A 902 47.47 -29.01 25.16
CA ARG A 902 47.98 -30.12 25.96
C ARG A 902 49.23 -30.68 25.30
N MET A 903 50.28 -30.87 26.08
CA MET A 903 51.55 -31.46 25.64
C MET A 903 51.75 -32.79 26.36
N ALA A 904 52.18 -33.82 25.63
CA ALA A 904 52.59 -35.07 26.23
C ALA A 904 53.95 -34.88 26.91
N PHE A 905 54.04 -35.23 28.20
CA PHE A 905 55.26 -35.05 28.96
C PHE A 905 56.30 -36.10 28.56
N GLY A 906 57.48 -35.67 28.10
CA GLY A 906 58.59 -36.54 27.72
C GLY A 906 58.62 -36.97 26.25
N GLU A 907 57.64 -36.55 25.43
CA GLU A 907 57.60 -36.78 23.98
C GLU A 907 57.75 -35.45 23.22
N ALA A 908 58.45 -35.46 22.08
CA ALA A 908 58.57 -34.28 21.22
C ALA A 908 57.25 -34.01 20.49
N GLU A 909 56.80 -32.76 20.46
CA GLU A 909 55.52 -32.40 19.82
C GLU A 909 55.60 -32.39 18.29
N GLU A 910 54.47 -32.68 17.64
CA GLU A 910 54.36 -32.55 16.18
C GLU A 910 54.15 -31.07 15.82
N GLU A 911 55.04 -30.48 15.03
CA GLU A 911 55.01 -29.07 14.65
C GLU A 911 54.56 -28.88 13.21
N VAL A 912 53.76 -27.84 12.96
CA VAL A 912 53.43 -27.38 11.60
C VAL A 912 54.02 -26.00 11.37
N GLY A 913 54.85 -25.88 10.34
CA GLY A 913 55.40 -24.61 9.90
C GLY A 913 54.42 -23.83 9.01
N ALA A 914 54.18 -22.57 9.35
CA ALA A 914 53.52 -21.62 8.45
C ALA A 914 54.17 -20.24 8.62
N PHE A 915 54.61 -19.64 7.51
CA PHE A 915 55.27 -18.32 7.50
C PHE A 915 56.44 -18.19 8.48
N ASP A 916 57.41 -19.11 8.41
CA ASP A 916 58.66 -19.06 9.18
C ASP A 916 58.49 -19.12 10.72
N GLN A 917 57.30 -19.47 11.19
CA GLN A 917 57.02 -19.79 12.58
C GLN A 917 56.50 -21.23 12.66
N THR A 918 57.03 -21.99 13.61
CA THR A 918 56.52 -23.32 13.92
C THR A 918 55.42 -23.20 14.98
N LYS A 919 54.34 -23.97 14.78
CA LYS A 919 53.28 -24.13 15.77
C LYS A 919 53.18 -25.59 16.17
N GLY A 920 53.39 -25.86 17.46
CA GLY A 920 53.09 -27.15 18.07
C GLY A 920 51.61 -27.51 17.92
N LEU A 921 51.36 -28.75 17.54
CA LEU A 921 50.03 -29.36 17.52
C LEU A 921 49.66 -29.96 18.88
N GLY A 922 50.61 -30.03 19.83
CA GLY A 922 50.41 -30.62 21.14
C GLY A 922 49.92 -32.06 21.02
N MET A 923 48.75 -32.35 21.59
CA MET A 923 48.12 -33.67 21.57
C MET A 923 47.15 -33.89 20.40
N ILE A 924 47.03 -32.95 19.45
CA ILE A 924 46.23 -33.15 18.24
C ILE A 924 46.94 -34.17 17.35
N GLY A 925 46.33 -35.35 17.13
CA GLY A 925 46.85 -36.40 16.24
C GLY A 925 47.41 -37.64 16.95
N VAL A 926 47.60 -37.58 18.28
CA VAL A 926 48.09 -38.71 19.09
C VAL A 926 46.97 -39.75 19.24
N GLY A 927 47.01 -40.78 18.38
CA GLY A 927 46.08 -41.92 18.41
C GLY A 927 45.76 -42.51 17.03
N THR A 928 45.85 -41.72 15.96
CA THR A 928 45.73 -42.23 14.59
C THR A 928 46.58 -41.36 13.68
N GLY A 929 47.56 -41.91 12.96
CA GLY A 929 48.39 -41.21 11.97
C GLY A 929 47.65 -40.67 10.74
N LYS A 930 46.38 -40.26 10.91
CA LYS A 930 45.54 -39.58 9.95
C LYS A 930 45.01 -38.30 10.61
N VAL A 931 45.57 -37.15 10.21
CA VAL A 931 45.11 -35.78 10.53
C VAL A 931 43.76 -35.46 9.85
N ARG A 932 42.88 -36.45 9.65
CA ARG A 932 41.51 -36.26 9.15
C ARG A 932 40.48 -36.13 10.27
N ALA A 933 40.85 -36.42 11.50
CA ALA A 933 39.97 -36.27 12.66
C ALA A 933 40.02 -34.84 13.20
N GLY A 934 39.22 -33.96 12.63
CA GLY A 934 39.03 -32.62 13.18
C GLY A 934 38.49 -31.60 12.18
N MET A 935 37.38 -31.92 11.50
CA MET A 935 36.63 -30.85 10.84
C MET A 935 36.26 -29.83 11.93
N GLY A 936 36.85 -28.64 11.91
CA GLY A 936 36.61 -27.62 12.93
C GLY A 936 35.11 -27.40 13.12
N GLU A 937 34.67 -27.28 14.38
CA GLU A 937 33.25 -27.19 14.71
C GLU A 937 32.56 -26.10 13.86
N ALA A 938 31.47 -26.45 13.17
CA ALA A 938 30.74 -25.53 12.29
C ALA A 938 30.27 -24.25 13.01
N LYS A 939 30.13 -24.33 14.34
CA LYS A 939 29.75 -23.24 15.24
C LYS A 939 30.83 -22.18 15.44
N SER A 940 32.11 -22.53 15.29
CA SER A 940 33.28 -21.64 15.47
C SER A 940 33.67 -20.89 14.19
N ARG A 941 33.00 -21.15 13.06
CA ARG A 941 33.28 -20.47 11.79
C ARG A 941 32.95 -18.97 11.88
N ALA A 942 33.89 -18.13 11.43
CA ALA A 942 33.71 -16.69 11.38
C ALA A 942 32.49 -16.32 10.50
N LYS A 943 31.57 -15.53 11.06
CA LYS A 943 30.38 -15.04 10.36
C LYS A 943 30.57 -13.58 9.96
N LEU A 944 30.03 -13.20 8.80
CA LEU A 944 29.99 -11.80 8.38
C LEU A 944 29.11 -10.98 9.34
N SER A 945 29.53 -9.74 9.64
CA SER A 945 28.70 -8.80 10.40
C SER A 945 27.39 -8.52 9.65
N LYS A 946 26.34 -8.13 10.37
CA LYS A 946 25.04 -7.80 9.75
C LYS A 946 25.21 -6.74 8.64
N ALA A 947 26.04 -5.72 8.88
CA ALA A 947 26.36 -4.69 7.91
C ALA A 947 27.06 -5.26 6.67
N ASN A 948 28.09 -6.10 6.85
CA ASN A 948 28.78 -6.71 5.72
C ASN A 948 27.90 -7.70 4.95
N LYS A 949 27.04 -8.46 5.64
CA LYS A 949 26.08 -9.37 5.01
C LYS A 949 25.06 -8.62 4.15
N LEU A 950 24.56 -7.48 4.64
CA LEU A 950 23.66 -6.63 3.87
C LEU A 950 24.37 -5.97 2.69
N ARG A 951 25.61 -5.50 2.90
CA ARG A 951 26.44 -4.91 1.85
C ARG A 951 26.75 -5.90 0.74
N THR A 952 27.17 -7.12 1.08
CA THR A 952 27.45 -8.16 0.07
C THR A 952 26.17 -8.57 -0.66
N ALA A 953 25.04 -8.75 0.05
CA ALA A 953 23.76 -9.03 -0.59
C ALA A 953 23.31 -7.92 -1.54
N ALA A 954 23.50 -6.65 -1.16
CA ALA A 954 23.20 -5.51 -2.03
C ALA A 954 24.10 -5.47 -3.28
N LEU A 955 25.41 -5.72 -3.11
CA LEU A 955 26.34 -5.81 -4.24
C LEU A 955 26.00 -6.97 -5.18
N THR A 956 25.62 -8.13 -4.64
CA THR A 956 25.18 -9.28 -5.47
C THR A 956 23.90 -8.95 -6.25
N ARG A 957 22.94 -8.25 -5.64
CA ARG A 957 21.74 -7.78 -6.36
C ARG A 957 22.06 -6.77 -7.45
N ALA A 958 22.97 -5.83 -7.18
CA ALA A 958 23.39 -4.83 -8.16
C ALA A 958 24.18 -5.45 -9.33
N ALA A 959 25.05 -6.43 -9.05
CA ALA A 959 25.85 -7.11 -10.08
C ALA A 959 25.00 -7.96 -11.03
N GLN A 960 23.85 -8.46 -10.58
CA GLN A 960 22.89 -9.18 -11.44
C GLN A 960 22.13 -8.27 -12.42
N GLY A 961 22.16 -6.94 -12.23
CA GLY A 961 21.57 -5.95 -13.14
C GLY A 961 22.55 -5.30 -14.11
N GLY A 962 23.76 -5.86 -14.26
CA GLY A 962 24.91 -5.20 -14.91
C GLY A 962 24.93 -5.18 -16.44
N SER A 963 23.87 -5.58 -17.14
CA SER A 963 23.81 -5.48 -18.60
C SER A 963 22.40 -5.07 -19.05
N SER A 964 22.27 -3.80 -19.44
CA SER A 964 21.22 -3.24 -20.32
C SER A 964 19.78 -3.76 -20.15
N THR A 965 19.24 -3.88 -18.94
CA THR A 965 17.81 -4.13 -18.75
C THR A 965 17.18 -3.06 -17.88
N SER A 966 16.30 -2.27 -18.49
CA SER A 966 15.44 -1.25 -17.89
C SER A 966 14.76 -1.75 -16.60
N GLY A 967 14.57 -0.85 -15.63
CA GLY A 967 13.99 -1.10 -14.31
C GLY A 967 12.53 -1.59 -14.28
N THR A 968 12.00 -2.06 -15.41
CA THR A 968 10.71 -2.74 -15.57
C THR A 968 10.86 -4.26 -15.73
N ALA A 969 12.08 -4.79 -15.79
CA ALA A 969 12.34 -6.23 -15.93
C ALA A 969 12.16 -6.98 -14.59
N THR A 970 10.91 -7.20 -14.19
CA THR A 970 10.56 -8.23 -13.22
C THR A 970 10.44 -9.60 -13.93
N SER A 971 11.33 -10.53 -13.56
CA SER A 971 11.08 -11.98 -13.52
C SER A 971 10.78 -12.76 -14.81
N LEU A 972 11.22 -12.36 -16.01
CA LEU A 972 11.11 -13.21 -17.21
C LEU A 972 12.49 -13.52 -17.80
N THR A 973 12.91 -14.78 -17.69
CA THR A 973 14.08 -15.29 -18.44
C THR A 973 13.59 -16.12 -19.63
N VAL A 974 13.90 -15.68 -20.85
CA VAL A 974 13.62 -16.44 -22.07
C VAL A 974 14.78 -17.42 -22.30
N THR A 975 14.50 -18.72 -22.34
CA THR A 975 15.47 -19.73 -22.81
C THR A 975 15.03 -20.27 -24.17
N PRO A 976 15.96 -20.60 -25.09
CA PRO A 976 15.63 -20.93 -26.49
C PRO A 976 14.82 -22.22 -26.65
N VAL A 977 14.69 -23.03 -25.58
CA VAL A 977 14.17 -24.40 -25.65
C VAL A 977 12.86 -24.58 -24.87
N GLN A 978 12.50 -23.69 -23.94
CA GLN A 978 11.36 -23.94 -23.02
C GLN A 978 10.36 -22.79 -22.85
N GLY A 979 10.47 -21.68 -23.57
CA GLY A 979 9.48 -20.59 -23.49
C GLY A 979 9.48 -19.83 -22.16
N PHE A 980 8.50 -18.94 -21.99
CA PHE A 980 8.44 -17.95 -20.89
C PHE A 980 8.26 -18.59 -19.51
N GLU A 981 9.28 -18.48 -18.65
CA GLU A 981 9.20 -18.98 -17.27
C GLU A 981 9.40 -17.81 -16.27
N LEU A 982 8.40 -17.60 -15.41
CA LEU A 982 8.42 -16.67 -14.28
C LEU A 982 9.08 -17.32 -13.07
N THR A 983 10.37 -17.63 -13.15
CA THR A 983 11.11 -18.18 -12.01
C THR A 983 12.19 -17.21 -11.52
N ASN A 984 12.10 -16.85 -10.24
CA ASN A 984 13.16 -16.12 -9.55
C ASN A 984 14.40 -17.02 -9.43
N ARG A 985 15.34 -16.90 -10.38
CA ARG A 985 16.61 -17.66 -10.39
C ARG A 985 17.36 -17.59 -9.07
N ALA A 986 17.28 -16.48 -8.33
CA ALA A 986 17.92 -16.36 -7.02
C ALA A 986 17.23 -17.24 -5.97
N ALA A 987 15.89 -17.31 -5.96
CA ALA A 987 15.14 -18.21 -5.09
C ALA A 987 15.32 -19.68 -5.48
N ALA A 988 15.40 -19.99 -6.78
CA ALA A 988 15.67 -21.35 -7.27
C ALA A 988 17.10 -21.78 -6.92
N ALA A 989 18.11 -20.92 -7.14
CA ALA A 989 19.49 -21.18 -6.74
C ALA A 989 19.63 -21.31 -5.22
N GLN A 990 18.87 -20.54 -4.44
CA GLN A 990 18.85 -20.64 -2.99
C GLN A 990 18.16 -21.93 -2.52
N ARG A 991 17.05 -22.35 -3.14
CA ARG A 991 16.43 -23.66 -2.87
C ARG A 991 17.34 -24.82 -3.25
N VAL A 992 18.05 -24.73 -4.38
CA VAL A 992 19.02 -25.74 -4.80
C VAL A 992 20.20 -25.78 -3.83
N LYS A 993 20.66 -24.61 -3.35
CA LYS A 993 21.71 -24.53 -2.34
C LYS A 993 21.25 -25.08 -0.99
N GLU A 994 20.04 -24.76 -0.54
CA GLU A 994 19.43 -25.30 0.68
C GLU A 994 19.15 -26.80 0.56
N ALA A 995 18.74 -27.28 -0.62
CA ALA A 995 18.55 -28.70 -0.91
C ALA A 995 19.89 -29.45 -0.92
N ASN A 996 20.93 -28.86 -1.53
CA ASN A 996 22.29 -29.39 -1.49
C ASN A 996 22.85 -29.35 -0.06
N GLU A 997 22.67 -28.27 0.70
CA GLU A 997 23.08 -28.21 2.10
C GLU A 997 22.32 -29.23 2.95
N ARG A 998 21.03 -29.50 2.69
CA ARG A 998 20.25 -30.57 3.34
C ARG A 998 20.73 -31.98 2.97
N TRP A 999 21.06 -32.22 1.71
CA TRP A 999 21.52 -33.53 1.22
C TRP A 999 22.98 -33.84 1.56
N PHE A 1000 23.84 -32.82 1.61
CA PHE A 1000 25.28 -32.96 1.90
C PHE A 1000 25.64 -32.67 3.37
N ALA A 1001 24.68 -32.30 4.24
CA ALA A 1001 24.93 -32.16 5.68
C ALA A 1001 25.13 -33.50 6.41
N SER A 1002 24.61 -34.62 5.88
CA SER A 1002 24.71 -35.94 6.51
C SER A 1002 25.56 -36.97 5.74
N GLY A 1003 26.10 -36.60 4.58
CA GLY A 1003 26.86 -37.51 3.72
C GLY A 1003 28.37 -37.29 3.78
N SER A 1004 29.10 -38.22 4.38
CA SER A 1004 30.55 -38.34 4.25
C SER A 1004 30.91 -38.81 2.84
N PHE A 1005 30.90 -37.92 1.85
CA PHE A 1005 31.42 -38.21 0.52
C PHE A 1005 32.57 -37.27 0.16
N THR A 1006 33.73 -37.88 -0.03
CA THR A 1006 34.95 -37.31 -0.59
C THR A 1006 34.67 -36.73 -1.99
N PHE A 1007 34.70 -35.41 -2.13
CA PHE A 1007 35.03 -34.81 -3.42
C PHE A 1007 36.52 -35.10 -3.69
N MET A 1008 36.80 -36.02 -4.61
CA MET A 1008 38.10 -36.07 -5.26
C MET A 1008 38.24 -34.77 -6.05
N GLY A 1009 39.09 -33.86 -5.58
CA GLY A 1009 39.46 -32.68 -6.33
C GLY A 1009 40.04 -33.10 -7.68
N GLN A 1010 39.48 -32.54 -8.76
CA GLN A 1010 40.16 -32.53 -10.05
C GLN A 1010 41.57 -31.99 -9.83
N LYS A 1011 42.56 -32.83 -10.13
CA LYS A 1011 43.95 -32.39 -10.31
C LYS A 1011 43.94 -31.35 -11.42
N GLY A 1012 44.08 -30.08 -11.05
CA GLY A 1012 44.49 -29.03 -11.97
C GLY A 1012 45.85 -29.41 -12.53
N THR A 1013 45.89 -29.61 -13.84
CA THR A 1013 47.13 -29.71 -14.61
C THR A 1013 47.87 -28.38 -14.47
N ASN A 1014 49.02 -28.42 -13.81
CA ASN A 1014 50.03 -27.37 -13.89
C ASN A 1014 50.55 -27.36 -15.34
N SER A 1015 50.04 -26.47 -16.18
CA SER A 1015 50.75 -26.04 -17.39
C SER A 1015 51.52 -24.78 -17.04
N LYS A 1016 52.85 -24.91 -17.01
CA LYS A 1016 53.75 -23.78 -17.24
C LYS A 1016 53.41 -23.17 -18.60
N VAL A 1017 52.99 -21.91 -18.63
CA VAL A 1017 53.61 -20.78 -19.33
C VAL A 1017 53.30 -19.53 -18.52
#